data_AF-A0A7C3EAQ3-F1
#
_entry.id   AF-A0A7C3EAQ3-F1
#
_cell.length_a   1.000
_cell.length_b   1.000
_cell.length_c   1.000
_cell.angle_alpha   90.00
_cell.angle_beta   90.00
_cell.angle_gamma   90.00
#
_symmetry.space_group_name_H-M   'P 1'
#
loop_
_entity.id
_entity.type
_entity.pdbx_description
1 polymer ?
#
loop_
_entity_poly.entity_id
_entity_poly.type
_entity_poly.pdbx_seq_one_letter_code
_entity_poly.pdbx_strand_id
1 'polypeptide(L)'
;MKKKKYLCGLFFMILLFLPVNCFAQCPPGYPIDCGNGYCCPTSNPVCCYDYAYGPWCCQPGSTCCSDGYGTYGCCPPNTYCCYDQYGYADCCSTGTTTTTSLPNTTTTTTGGGGTIGSACASPSDCGQGTECYTGTSFPGGYCTKQCASNADCGADNLCITFNQGTPDQISICLDGCNSNADCRTGYSCLNAGAGSVCFTGGSGTTTTSTVVVSGTYLTAINVNGNDTESTQSSGTLPGTNPNEIMPLLLYENGMSFQLIRKDRFLPNLDKSLYDKTVAEIKKSIASREMKIIQYSIGDQKSFWVKDDNDSAWRQVSATLRKESTHSLIYVDNTLSSISDSILNTYATEFEIMYQVVFDNIGNFSDRDGNGKITIFIYNINDDSSVQTGWLAGYFWMKDYINDSETQTQGIRSNEMDVIYIRGDEPAGWDVGQFGSFAESNLSTLVHEYQHLVHFGITYWQPQLAGNTGGFDDTWINEMMSMASETMYFKKKLSDNPSYTHEGMAPGGYLLDRIGYYNRDPRNTIRDGHGLAYWDRNGDVYANYALAYLFGQYLAQHANNGQGIFKEILDYMLQNAVFDYRAVVNVSKQRIGGIGSWEDLLKNWAIANILNQPSGLFGYKNAFTLTPHGPTASLVNMHNSGIVYRKIDSGCPSPAGAGADIRYFCFNAQDTPPTTTISSATTTTSTGTISSTTTIEYDCPPERPVDCFNGFCCPTNKPICGTGEKIGQCFRWRMCAASLMFGNDAYETKLLR
;
A
#
# COMPACT_ATOMS: atom_id res chain seq x y z
N MET A 1 -19.67 28.77 -47.39
CA MET A 1 -19.16 29.19 -48.71
C MET A 1 -19.71 28.26 -49.79
N LYS A 2 -20.63 28.74 -50.64
CA LYS A 2 -21.37 27.91 -51.61
C LYS A 2 -20.54 27.65 -52.88
N LYS A 3 -20.60 26.44 -53.44
CA LYS A 3 -19.82 25.97 -54.60
C LYS A 3 -20.78 25.32 -55.61
N LYS A 4 -20.44 25.33 -56.90
CA LYS A 4 -21.18 24.58 -57.93
C LYS A 4 -20.23 23.72 -58.75
N LYS A 5 -20.60 22.45 -58.90
CA LYS A 5 -19.95 21.49 -59.80
C LYS A 5 -20.73 21.48 -61.11
N TYR A 6 -20.06 21.41 -62.25
CA TYR A 6 -20.75 21.19 -63.52
C TYR A 6 -21.23 19.77 -63.60
N LEU A 7 -22.44 19.59 -64.11
CA LEU A 7 -22.82 18.31 -64.68
C LEU A 7 -22.12 18.18 -66.04
N CYS A 8 -21.00 17.48 -66.06
CA CYS A 8 -20.52 16.81 -67.26
C CYS A 8 -20.57 15.31 -66.99
N GLY A 9 -21.62 14.66 -67.51
CA GLY A 9 -21.64 13.23 -67.81
C GLY A 9 -21.70 12.25 -66.64
N LEU A 10 -22.89 12.07 -66.08
CA LEU A 10 -23.41 10.71 -65.96
C LEU A 10 -23.57 10.24 -67.41
N PHE A 11 -22.75 9.31 -67.91
CA PHE A 11 -23.09 8.32 -68.94
C PHE A 11 -21.84 7.49 -69.32
N PHE A 12 -22.00 6.17 -69.17
CA PHE A 12 -21.34 5.08 -69.90
C PHE A 12 -19.94 4.59 -69.46
N MET A 13 -20.01 3.43 -68.81
CA MET A 13 -19.19 2.26 -69.12
C MET A 13 -19.09 2.07 -70.65
N ILE A 14 -17.89 1.74 -71.14
CA ILE A 14 -17.56 1.06 -72.42
C ILE A 14 -17.19 1.96 -73.63
N LEU A 15 -15.94 1.71 -74.11
CA LEU A 15 -15.30 1.96 -75.42
C LEU A 15 -14.50 3.26 -75.70
N LEU A 16 -13.20 3.00 -75.96
CA LEU A 16 -12.30 3.58 -76.97
C LEU A 16 -11.74 5.02 -76.85
N PHE A 17 -10.41 5.06 -77.00
CA PHE A 17 -9.51 6.14 -77.39
C PHE A 17 -10.13 7.29 -78.22
N LEU A 18 -10.10 8.51 -77.66
CA LEU A 18 -9.49 9.75 -78.19
C LEU A 18 -9.97 10.94 -77.31
N PRO A 19 -9.11 11.90 -76.94
CA PRO A 19 -9.51 13.00 -76.06
C PRO A 19 -10.35 14.03 -76.83
N VAL A 20 -11.65 14.08 -76.53
CA VAL A 20 -12.48 15.23 -76.89
C VAL A 20 -12.15 16.35 -75.89
N ASN A 21 -11.36 17.34 -76.32
CA ASN A 21 -11.12 18.56 -75.55
C ASN A 21 -12.41 19.40 -75.49
N CYS A 22 -13.29 19.06 -74.55
CA CYS A 22 -14.31 19.99 -74.09
C CYS A 22 -13.62 21.09 -73.27
N PHE A 23 -13.41 22.26 -73.86
CA PHE A 23 -13.12 23.48 -73.11
C PHE A 23 -14.36 23.83 -72.28
N ALA A 24 -14.41 23.33 -71.05
CA ALA A 24 -15.47 23.64 -70.10
C ALA A 24 -15.28 25.09 -69.61
N GLN A 25 -16.19 26.00 -69.99
CA GLN A 25 -16.25 27.34 -69.41
C GLN A 25 -17.17 27.36 -68.19
N CYS A 26 -16.80 28.13 -67.18
CA CYS A 26 -17.55 28.18 -65.92
C CYS A 26 -18.95 28.82 -66.03
N PRO A 27 -20.00 28.54 -65.19
CA PRO A 27 -21.31 29.07 -65.48
C PRO A 27 -21.34 30.54 -65.05
N PRO A 28 -22.35 31.27 -65.52
CA PRO A 28 -22.62 32.61 -65.03
C PRO A 28 -22.72 32.65 -63.49
N GLY A 29 -21.94 33.55 -62.87
CA GLY A 29 -21.86 33.73 -61.42
C GLY A 29 -20.67 33.06 -60.74
N TYR A 30 -19.94 32.16 -61.43
CA TYR A 30 -18.73 31.51 -60.92
C TYR A 30 -17.60 31.56 -61.94
N PRO A 31 -17.14 32.75 -62.38
CA PRO A 31 -16.28 32.88 -63.55
C PRO A 31 -14.82 32.46 -63.33
N ILE A 32 -14.42 32.11 -62.10
CA ILE A 32 -13.03 31.75 -61.77
C ILE A 32 -12.89 30.22 -61.86
N ASP A 33 -12.19 29.73 -62.88
CA ASP A 33 -11.88 28.31 -63.04
C ASP A 33 -10.72 27.88 -62.13
N CYS A 34 -10.94 26.86 -61.30
CA CYS A 34 -9.92 26.31 -60.42
C CYS A 34 -9.11 25.17 -61.07
N GLY A 35 -9.36 24.82 -62.34
CA GLY A 35 -8.57 23.84 -63.10
C GLY A 35 -8.83 22.37 -62.76
N ASN A 36 -9.74 22.08 -61.82
CA ASN A 36 -10.12 20.73 -61.38
C ASN A 36 -11.63 20.44 -61.55
N GLY A 37 -12.30 21.19 -62.42
CA GLY A 37 -13.74 21.05 -62.70
C GLY A 37 -14.66 21.77 -61.70
N TYR A 38 -14.09 22.59 -60.80
CA TYR A 38 -14.83 23.47 -59.90
C TYR A 38 -14.52 24.92 -60.22
N CYS A 39 -15.53 25.78 -60.09
CA CYS A 39 -15.34 27.21 -60.27
C CYS A 39 -15.87 28.00 -59.09
N CYS A 40 -15.21 29.13 -58.86
CA CYS A 40 -15.44 30.01 -57.74
C CYS A 40 -16.10 31.33 -58.19
N PRO A 41 -16.91 31.96 -57.32
CA PRO A 41 -17.49 33.26 -57.60
C PRO A 41 -16.42 34.36 -57.50
N THR A 42 -16.62 35.48 -58.19
CA THR A 42 -15.72 36.64 -58.10
C THR A 42 -15.59 37.21 -56.68
N SER A 43 -16.59 37.00 -55.83
CA SER A 43 -16.54 37.37 -54.42
C SER A 43 -15.64 36.47 -53.56
N ASN A 44 -15.27 35.28 -54.06
CA ASN A 44 -14.35 34.36 -53.41
C ASN A 44 -13.44 33.72 -54.47
N PRO A 45 -12.52 34.50 -55.09
CA PRO A 45 -11.79 34.04 -56.26
C PRO A 45 -10.64 33.08 -55.92
N VAL A 46 -10.34 32.82 -54.65
CA VAL A 46 -9.22 31.97 -54.25
C VAL A 46 -9.68 30.52 -54.16
N CYS A 47 -9.13 29.65 -55.00
CA CYS A 47 -9.45 28.22 -55.02
C CYS A 47 -8.56 27.45 -54.05
N CYS A 48 -9.16 26.76 -53.08
CA CYS A 48 -8.50 25.89 -52.12
C CYS A 48 -8.93 24.44 -52.31
N TYR A 49 -8.07 23.47 -52.03
CA TYR A 49 -8.37 22.05 -52.20
C TYR A 49 -7.66 21.17 -51.17
N ASP A 50 -8.36 20.14 -50.71
CA ASP A 50 -7.83 19.05 -49.90
C ASP A 50 -8.28 17.70 -50.46
N TYR A 51 -7.43 16.68 -50.33
CA TYR A 51 -7.62 15.35 -50.90
C TYR A 51 -8.74 14.54 -50.23
N ALA A 52 -9.00 14.74 -48.93
CA ALA A 52 -10.01 13.99 -48.20
C ALA A 52 -11.42 14.59 -48.34
N TYR A 53 -11.53 15.90 -48.55
CA TYR A 53 -12.83 16.61 -48.46
C TYR A 53 -13.21 17.50 -49.67
N GLY A 54 -12.31 17.68 -50.64
CA GLY A 54 -12.60 18.37 -51.91
C GLY A 54 -12.47 19.90 -51.87
N PRO A 55 -12.67 20.60 -53.01
CA PRO A 55 -12.27 22.00 -53.19
C PRO A 55 -13.22 22.99 -52.52
N TRP A 56 -12.74 24.15 -52.03
CA TRP A 56 -13.51 25.30 -51.53
C TRP A 56 -12.98 26.65 -52.04
N CYS A 57 -13.78 27.72 -51.88
CA CYS A 57 -13.47 29.05 -52.42
C CYS A 57 -13.35 30.07 -51.29
N CYS A 58 -12.28 30.86 -51.27
CA CYS A 58 -11.96 31.86 -50.24
C CYS A 58 -11.94 33.29 -50.79
N GLN A 59 -12.08 34.27 -49.89
CA GLN A 59 -12.05 35.70 -50.20
C GLN A 59 -10.70 36.11 -50.84
N PRO A 60 -10.66 37.19 -51.64
CA PRO A 60 -9.43 37.66 -52.27
C PRO A 60 -8.29 37.86 -51.25
N GLY A 61 -7.10 37.37 -51.57
CA GLY A 61 -5.91 37.49 -50.72
C GLY A 61 -5.83 36.50 -49.55
N SER A 62 -6.82 35.61 -49.39
CA SER A 62 -6.79 34.61 -48.31
C SER A 62 -5.77 33.50 -48.57
N THR A 63 -5.24 32.91 -47.49
CA THR A 63 -4.37 31.72 -47.52
C THR A 63 -5.19 30.47 -47.16
N CYS A 64 -5.02 29.38 -47.91
CA CYS A 64 -5.75 28.12 -47.67
C CYS A 64 -5.05 27.28 -46.59
N CYS A 65 -5.76 26.90 -45.52
CA CYS A 65 -5.22 26.05 -44.44
C CYS A 65 -6.15 24.86 -44.14
N SER A 66 -5.58 23.68 -43.93
CA SER A 66 -6.29 22.45 -43.55
C SER A 66 -5.41 21.54 -42.69
N ASP A 67 -6.00 20.93 -41.67
CA ASP A 67 -5.39 19.81 -40.92
C ASP A 67 -6.02 18.45 -41.31
N GLY A 68 -5.34 17.37 -40.92
CA GLY A 68 -5.78 15.99 -41.20
C GLY A 68 -6.97 15.51 -40.37
N TYR A 69 -7.51 16.34 -39.47
CA TYR A 69 -8.61 16.01 -38.56
C TYR A 69 -9.92 16.72 -38.90
N GLY A 70 -9.96 17.49 -39.99
CA GLY A 70 -11.18 18.05 -40.56
C GLY A 70 -11.46 19.50 -40.20
N THR A 71 -10.48 20.26 -39.69
CA THR A 71 -10.59 21.71 -39.50
C THR A 71 -10.03 22.42 -40.72
N TYR A 72 -10.86 23.26 -41.36
CA TYR A 72 -10.52 23.94 -42.61
C TYR A 72 -10.83 25.43 -42.53
N GLY A 73 -9.87 26.26 -42.95
CA GLY A 73 -9.95 27.71 -42.81
C GLY A 73 -9.43 28.48 -44.02
N CYS A 74 -10.18 29.51 -44.43
CA CYS A 74 -9.67 30.58 -45.28
C CYS A 74 -9.03 31.62 -44.37
N CYS A 75 -7.70 31.60 -44.25
CA CYS A 75 -7.02 32.56 -43.42
C CYS A 75 -7.00 33.95 -44.08
N PRO A 76 -7.25 35.04 -43.33
CA PRO A 76 -7.32 36.38 -43.90
C PRO A 76 -6.02 36.81 -44.60
N PRO A 77 -6.07 37.78 -45.51
CA PRO A 77 -4.87 38.30 -46.15
C PRO A 77 -3.78 38.73 -45.15
N ASN A 78 -2.53 38.43 -45.47
CA ASN A 78 -1.33 38.66 -44.65
C ASN A 78 -1.20 37.79 -43.38
N THR A 79 -1.92 36.66 -43.34
CA THR A 79 -1.73 35.60 -42.33
C THR A 79 -1.24 34.30 -42.97
N TYR A 80 -0.58 33.45 -42.19
CA TYR A 80 -0.08 32.14 -42.62
C TYR A 80 -0.65 31.02 -41.73
N CYS A 81 -0.69 29.79 -42.27
CA CYS A 81 -1.14 28.63 -41.51
C CYS A 81 -0.09 28.28 -40.45
N CYS A 82 -0.49 28.30 -39.18
CA CYS A 82 0.30 27.81 -38.07
C CYS A 82 -0.39 26.57 -37.48
N TYR A 83 0.38 25.73 -36.80
CA TYR A 83 -0.15 24.52 -36.16
C TYR A 83 0.24 24.54 -34.69
N ASP A 84 -0.70 24.18 -33.83
CA ASP A 84 -0.37 23.93 -32.44
C ASP A 84 0.40 22.60 -32.28
N GLN A 85 0.80 22.30 -31.04
CA GLN A 85 1.57 21.09 -30.72
C GLN A 85 0.80 19.78 -30.96
N TYR A 86 -0.50 19.85 -31.20
CA TYR A 86 -1.36 18.70 -31.50
C TYR A 86 -1.69 18.59 -33.01
N GLY A 87 -1.19 19.50 -33.84
CA GLY A 87 -1.34 19.49 -35.29
C GLY A 87 -2.62 20.17 -35.80
N TYR A 88 -3.32 20.94 -34.97
CA TYR A 88 -4.51 21.70 -35.38
C TYR A 88 -4.12 22.99 -36.10
N ALA A 89 -4.75 23.26 -37.25
CA ALA A 89 -4.42 24.42 -38.08
C ALA A 89 -5.12 25.71 -37.61
N ASP A 90 -4.38 26.82 -37.49
CA ASP A 90 -4.88 28.16 -37.18
C ASP A 90 -4.24 29.27 -38.06
N CYS A 91 -4.79 30.48 -38.03
CA CYS A 91 -4.38 31.63 -38.84
C CYS A 91 -3.54 32.63 -38.03
N CYS A 92 -2.21 32.60 -38.20
CA CYS A 92 -1.30 33.49 -37.47
C CYS A 92 -0.88 34.72 -38.29
N SER A 93 -0.79 35.89 -37.64
CA SER A 93 -0.20 37.09 -38.23
C SER A 93 1.33 37.01 -38.30
N THR A 94 1.91 37.60 -39.35
CA THR A 94 3.37 37.70 -39.51
C THR A 94 3.97 38.51 -38.36
N GLY A 95 4.76 37.86 -37.51
CA GLY A 95 5.52 38.51 -36.42
C GLY A 95 4.99 38.35 -35.00
N THR A 96 3.94 37.54 -34.78
CA THR A 96 3.46 37.17 -33.43
C THR A 96 3.77 35.70 -33.12
N THR A 97 4.71 35.46 -32.21
CA THR A 97 4.55 34.37 -31.24
C THR A 97 3.63 34.91 -30.14
N THR A 98 2.47 34.27 -29.99
CA THR A 98 1.24 34.73 -29.33
C THR A 98 1.41 34.91 -27.81
N THR A 99 0.84 35.87 -27.07
CA THR A 99 0.04 37.10 -27.30
C THR A 99 -0.03 37.86 -25.95
N THR A 100 -0.01 39.19 -25.96
CA THR A 100 -0.53 40.07 -24.88
C THR A 100 -1.62 40.98 -25.43
N SER A 101 -2.67 41.31 -24.66
CA SER A 101 -3.62 42.40 -24.97
C SER A 101 -3.84 43.35 -23.78
N LEU A 102 -4.20 44.61 -24.12
CA LEU A 102 -4.05 45.89 -23.41
C LEU A 102 -5.38 46.37 -22.69
N PRO A 103 -5.60 47.67 -22.33
CA PRO A 103 -5.45 48.21 -20.97
C PRO A 103 -6.70 48.96 -20.41
N ASN A 104 -6.83 49.12 -19.09
CA ASN A 104 -7.44 50.35 -18.52
C ASN A 104 -6.94 50.70 -17.10
N THR A 105 -6.36 51.90 -17.03
CA THR A 105 -6.04 52.81 -15.91
C THR A 105 -6.12 52.39 -14.42
N THR A 106 -4.92 52.17 -13.87
CA THR A 106 -4.34 52.70 -12.60
C THR A 106 -5.14 52.70 -11.29
N THR A 107 -4.73 51.84 -10.35
CA THR A 107 -3.90 52.26 -9.20
C THR A 107 -2.88 51.18 -8.86
N THR A 108 -1.61 51.56 -8.94
CA THR A 108 -0.42 50.72 -8.77
C THR A 108 -0.19 50.35 -7.31
N THR A 109 -0.23 49.06 -7.01
CA THR A 109 0.77 48.42 -6.16
C THR A 109 1.34 47.23 -6.93
N THR A 110 2.65 47.28 -7.20
CA THR A 110 3.41 46.21 -7.84
C THR A 110 3.46 45.00 -6.91
N GLY A 111 2.53 44.07 -7.09
CA GLY A 111 2.57 42.71 -6.55
C GLY A 111 2.94 41.72 -7.67
N GLY A 112 3.90 40.84 -7.40
CA GLY A 112 4.47 39.81 -8.26
C GLY A 112 3.41 38.98 -8.97
N GLY A 113 3.73 38.61 -10.21
CA GLY A 113 2.82 37.95 -11.14
C GLY A 113 2.62 36.45 -10.91
N GLY A 114 2.74 35.95 -9.67
CA GLY A 114 2.55 34.52 -9.38
C GLY A 114 1.09 34.08 -9.56
N THR A 115 0.84 33.09 -10.41
CA THR A 115 -0.47 32.41 -10.51
C THR A 115 -0.64 31.37 -9.40
N ILE A 116 -1.82 30.76 -9.29
CA ILE A 116 -2.04 29.60 -8.39
C ILE A 116 -0.95 28.55 -8.66
N GLY A 117 -0.32 28.01 -7.62
CA GLY A 117 0.84 27.11 -7.77
C GLY A 117 2.22 27.78 -7.65
N SER A 118 2.30 29.09 -7.90
CA SER A 118 3.57 29.82 -7.90
C SER A 118 4.20 29.91 -6.51
N ALA A 119 5.53 29.88 -6.47
CA ALA A 119 6.30 30.14 -5.26
C ALA A 119 6.11 31.58 -4.78
N CYS A 120 6.10 31.79 -3.46
CA CYS A 120 5.96 33.13 -2.87
C CYS A 120 6.62 33.20 -1.49
N ALA A 121 7.10 34.38 -1.10
CA ALA A 121 7.57 34.66 0.25
C ALA A 121 6.59 35.57 1.01
N SER A 122 5.75 36.29 0.27
CA SER A 122 4.83 37.30 0.76
C SER A 122 3.62 37.43 -0.16
N PRO A 123 2.49 38.00 0.31
CA PRO A 123 1.32 38.25 -0.55
C PRO A 123 1.65 39.11 -1.78
N SER A 124 2.67 39.97 -1.69
CA SER A 124 3.16 40.77 -2.81
C SER A 124 3.92 39.99 -3.87
N ASP A 125 4.10 38.67 -3.75
CA ASP A 125 4.66 37.83 -4.82
C ASP A 125 3.57 37.19 -5.68
N CYS A 126 2.31 37.28 -5.24
CA CYS A 126 1.16 36.64 -5.84
C CYS A 126 0.30 37.62 -6.64
N GLY A 127 -0.28 37.11 -7.73
CA GLY A 127 -1.13 37.88 -8.63
C GLY A 127 -2.42 38.34 -7.96
N GLN A 128 -3.10 39.31 -8.58
CA GLN A 128 -4.31 39.89 -8.01
C GLN A 128 -5.38 38.83 -7.68
N GLY A 129 -5.90 38.88 -6.45
CA GLY A 129 -6.91 37.95 -5.95
C GLY A 129 -6.36 36.62 -5.43
N THR A 130 -5.03 36.50 -5.28
CA THR A 130 -4.37 35.37 -4.62
C THR A 130 -3.57 35.83 -3.39
N GLU A 131 -3.40 34.92 -2.44
CA GLU A 131 -2.69 35.08 -1.18
C GLU A 131 -1.51 34.12 -1.15
N CYS A 132 -0.44 34.50 -0.44
CA CYS A 132 0.71 33.65 -0.27
C CYS A 132 0.56 32.79 0.98
N TYR A 133 0.36 31.48 0.79
CA TYR A 133 0.35 30.52 1.88
C TYR A 133 1.77 30.03 2.10
N THR A 134 2.28 30.16 3.32
CA THR A 134 3.62 29.73 3.70
C THR A 134 3.52 28.72 4.84
N GLY A 135 4.49 27.81 4.95
CA GLY A 135 4.51 26.80 6.00
C GLY A 135 5.03 25.46 5.51
N THR A 136 4.99 24.45 6.38
CA THR A 136 5.45 23.08 6.09
C THR A 136 4.65 22.42 4.96
N SER A 137 3.34 22.67 4.90
CA SER A 137 2.46 22.23 3.81
C SER A 137 2.63 23.03 2.52
N PHE A 138 3.37 24.16 2.55
CA PHE A 138 3.62 25.01 1.40
C PHE A 138 5.11 25.43 1.26
N PRO A 139 6.03 24.49 1.01
CA PRO A 139 7.47 24.75 0.98
C PRO A 139 7.83 25.68 -0.16
N GLY A 140 8.53 26.78 0.15
CA GLY A 140 8.80 27.86 -0.81
C GLY A 140 7.61 28.79 -1.08
N GLY A 141 6.55 28.66 -0.27
CA GLY A 141 5.28 29.39 -0.34
C GLY A 141 4.46 29.09 -1.59
N TYR A 142 3.16 29.30 -1.50
CA TYR A 142 2.23 28.89 -2.54
C TYR A 142 1.17 29.96 -2.73
N CYS A 143 1.15 30.58 -3.92
CA CYS A 143 0.08 31.48 -4.30
C CYS A 143 -1.20 30.64 -4.50
N THR A 144 -2.24 30.99 -3.76
CA THR A 144 -3.55 30.33 -3.80
C THR A 144 -4.64 31.34 -3.45
N LYS A 145 -5.91 30.95 -3.49
CA LYS A 145 -7.02 31.78 -3.00
C LYS A 145 -8.11 30.89 -2.45
N GLN A 146 -8.95 31.45 -1.59
CA GLN A 146 -10.13 30.75 -1.12
C GLN A 146 -11.12 30.51 -2.26
N CYS A 147 -11.83 29.38 -2.18
CA CYS A 147 -12.79 28.96 -3.19
C CYS A 147 -13.99 28.28 -2.54
N ALA A 148 -15.14 28.33 -3.20
CA ALA A 148 -16.30 27.52 -2.85
C ALA A 148 -16.52 26.38 -3.86
N SER A 149 -15.93 26.47 -5.05
CA SER A 149 -16.01 25.46 -6.12
C SER A 149 -14.84 25.57 -7.10
N ASN A 150 -14.64 24.55 -7.95
CA ASN A 150 -13.61 24.55 -9.00
C ASN A 150 -13.73 25.73 -9.97
N ALA A 151 -14.94 26.26 -10.19
CA ALA A 151 -15.15 27.42 -11.06
C ALA A 151 -14.43 28.68 -10.53
N ASP A 152 -14.21 28.76 -9.22
CA ASP A 152 -13.50 29.87 -8.60
C ASP A 152 -12.01 29.83 -8.91
N CYS A 153 -11.44 28.65 -9.17
CA CYS A 153 -10.00 28.45 -9.29
C CYS A 153 -9.44 28.69 -10.70
N GLY A 154 -10.29 28.84 -11.71
CA GLY A 154 -9.88 28.98 -13.11
C GLY A 154 -9.53 27.63 -13.76
N ALA A 155 -9.31 27.64 -15.08
CA ALA A 155 -8.97 26.43 -15.82
C ALA A 155 -7.68 25.80 -15.26
N ASP A 156 -7.66 24.47 -15.20
CA ASP A 156 -6.58 23.63 -14.67
C ASP A 156 -6.39 23.61 -13.15
N ASN A 157 -7.06 24.45 -12.36
CA ASN A 157 -6.94 24.43 -10.89
C ASN A 157 -8.17 23.78 -10.22
N LEU A 158 -7.96 23.20 -9.04
CA LEU A 158 -9.00 22.52 -8.28
C LEU A 158 -9.21 23.18 -6.91
N CYS A 159 -10.47 23.31 -6.51
CA CYS A 159 -10.85 23.79 -5.19
C CYS A 159 -10.79 22.64 -4.19
N ILE A 160 -9.93 22.76 -3.19
CA ILE A 160 -9.65 21.70 -2.24
C ILE A 160 -10.02 22.15 -0.84
N THR A 161 -10.87 21.35 -0.17
CA THR A 161 -11.33 21.61 1.19
C THR A 161 -10.46 20.89 2.22
N PHE A 162 -10.13 21.61 3.29
CA PHE A 162 -9.28 21.16 4.38
C PHE A 162 -10.04 21.24 5.70
N ASN A 163 -10.16 20.10 6.41
CA ASN A 163 -10.80 20.03 7.74
C ASN A 163 -9.75 20.23 8.84
N GLN A 164 -9.93 21.25 9.67
CA GLN A 164 -9.06 21.54 10.82
C GLN A 164 -9.55 20.95 12.16
N GLY A 165 -10.43 19.94 12.14
CA GLY A 165 -10.95 19.36 13.40
C GLY A 165 -11.76 20.35 14.27
N THR A 166 -12.19 21.48 13.69
CA THR A 166 -13.14 22.46 14.23
C THR A 166 -14.28 22.65 13.20
N PRO A 167 -15.39 23.35 13.53
CA PRO A 167 -16.46 23.63 12.57
C PRO A 167 -16.05 24.47 11.35
N ASP A 168 -14.85 25.06 11.36
CA ASP A 168 -14.36 25.97 10.34
C ASP A 168 -13.58 25.20 9.26
N GLN A 169 -14.23 24.99 8.11
CA GLN A 169 -13.61 24.43 6.91
C GLN A 169 -12.88 25.53 6.11
N ILE A 170 -11.69 25.23 5.62
CA ILE A 170 -10.97 26.13 4.71
C ILE A 170 -10.85 25.47 3.35
N SER A 171 -11.34 26.13 2.31
CA SER A 171 -11.27 25.66 0.93
C SER A 171 -10.40 26.60 0.12
N ILE A 172 -9.37 26.08 -0.55
CA ILE A 172 -8.42 26.87 -1.35
C ILE A 172 -8.10 26.21 -2.69
N CYS A 173 -7.66 27.01 -3.66
CA CYS A 173 -7.30 26.53 -4.99
C CYS A 173 -5.89 25.92 -5.05
N LEU A 174 -5.77 24.69 -5.50
CA LEU A 174 -4.49 24.06 -5.83
C LEU A 174 -4.33 23.90 -7.34
N ASP A 175 -3.08 23.86 -7.77
CA ASP A 175 -2.65 23.79 -9.16
C ASP A 175 -2.84 22.35 -9.65
N GLY A 176 -3.50 22.16 -10.79
CA GLY A 176 -3.77 20.82 -11.29
C GLY A 176 -2.54 20.19 -11.94
N CYS A 177 -2.54 18.87 -12.03
CA CYS A 177 -1.45 18.12 -12.64
C CYS A 177 -1.94 16.82 -13.28
N ASN A 178 -1.14 16.27 -14.19
CA ASN A 178 -1.31 14.92 -14.74
C ASN A 178 -0.19 13.98 -14.29
N SER A 179 0.96 14.54 -13.90
CA SER A 179 2.13 13.80 -13.45
C SER A 179 3.00 14.65 -12.52
N ASN A 180 3.95 14.02 -11.82
CA ASN A 180 4.91 14.72 -10.96
C ASN A 180 5.75 15.78 -11.70
N ALA A 181 5.86 15.70 -13.04
CA ALA A 181 6.61 16.67 -13.84
C ALA A 181 5.90 18.03 -13.96
N ASP A 182 4.59 18.06 -13.75
CA ASP A 182 3.78 19.28 -13.81
C ASP A 182 3.93 20.09 -12.51
N CYS A 183 4.43 19.46 -11.45
CA CYS A 183 4.59 20.09 -10.14
C CYS A 183 5.99 20.66 -9.94
N ARG A 184 6.04 21.83 -9.30
CA ARG A 184 7.31 22.44 -8.92
C ARG A 184 8.07 21.60 -7.89
N THR A 185 9.38 21.79 -7.83
CA THR A 185 10.23 21.13 -6.83
C THR A 185 9.69 21.32 -5.41
N GLY A 186 9.59 20.21 -4.66
CA GLY A 186 8.96 20.15 -3.34
C GLY A 186 7.48 19.74 -3.35
N TYR A 187 6.88 19.59 -4.54
CA TYR A 187 5.47 19.21 -4.73
C TYR A 187 5.37 17.97 -5.59
N SER A 188 4.26 17.26 -5.48
CA SER A 188 3.99 16.04 -6.22
C SER A 188 2.55 16.03 -6.67
N CYS A 189 2.30 15.32 -7.77
CA CYS A 189 0.98 15.23 -8.31
C CYS A 189 0.18 14.20 -7.51
N LEU A 190 -0.77 14.69 -6.71
CA LEU A 190 -1.60 13.88 -5.84
C LEU A 190 -3.03 13.89 -6.36
N ASN A 191 -3.65 12.71 -6.45
CA ASN A 191 -5.05 12.61 -6.83
C ASN A 191 -5.95 13.14 -5.70
N ALA A 192 -6.79 14.14 -6.00
CA ALA A 192 -7.71 14.79 -5.05
C ALA A 192 -9.20 14.48 -5.34
N GLY A 193 -9.49 13.45 -6.15
CA GLY A 193 -10.84 12.97 -6.45
C GLY A 193 -11.53 13.70 -7.60
N ALA A 194 -11.51 15.04 -7.64
CA ALA A 194 -12.03 15.83 -8.76
C ALA A 194 -11.01 16.03 -9.91
N GLY A 195 -9.80 15.49 -9.72
CA GLY A 195 -8.63 15.59 -10.59
C GLY A 195 -7.36 15.49 -9.72
N SER A 196 -6.18 15.63 -10.30
CA SER A 196 -4.92 15.62 -9.54
C SER A 196 -4.39 17.02 -9.34
N VAL A 197 -3.77 17.28 -8.19
CA VAL A 197 -3.24 18.58 -7.78
C VAL A 197 -1.78 18.47 -7.35
N CYS A 198 -1.03 19.55 -7.57
CA CYS A 198 0.31 19.72 -7.02
C CYS A 198 0.23 20.07 -5.54
N PHE A 199 0.54 19.08 -4.71
CA PHE A 199 0.59 19.24 -3.27
C PHE A 199 1.79 18.49 -2.68
N THR A 200 2.19 18.82 -1.46
CA THR A 200 3.35 18.19 -0.83
C THR A 200 3.01 16.75 -0.43
N GLY A 201 3.65 15.74 -1.04
CA GLY A 201 3.45 14.36 -0.56
C GLY A 201 3.83 13.16 -1.44
N GLY A 202 4.60 13.25 -2.54
CA GLY A 202 4.70 12.08 -3.44
C GLY A 202 5.93 11.87 -4.33
N SER A 203 7.03 12.62 -4.21
CA SER A 203 8.21 12.38 -5.05
C SER A 203 9.52 12.70 -4.35
N GLY A 204 10.40 11.71 -4.33
CA GLY A 204 11.75 11.82 -3.84
C GLY A 204 12.55 12.84 -4.64
N THR A 205 12.64 14.06 -4.12
CA THR A 205 13.88 14.84 -4.18
C THR A 205 14.01 15.60 -2.88
N THR A 206 15.12 15.32 -2.21
CA THR A 206 15.69 15.98 -1.05
C THR A 206 15.51 17.50 -1.08
N THR A 207 14.45 17.99 -0.42
CA THR A 207 14.54 19.19 0.41
C THR A 207 13.97 18.82 1.77
N THR A 208 14.87 18.74 2.74
CA THR A 208 14.57 18.60 4.16
C THR A 208 13.72 19.77 4.63
N SER A 209 12.40 19.69 4.44
CA SER A 209 11.46 20.36 5.33
C SER A 209 11.13 19.36 6.42
N THR A 210 12.03 19.27 7.40
CA THR A 210 11.65 18.80 8.74
C THR A 210 10.37 19.52 9.11
N VAL A 211 9.29 18.79 9.42
CA VAL A 211 8.22 19.35 10.23
C VAL A 211 8.91 19.79 11.52
N VAL A 212 9.19 21.09 11.64
CA VAL A 212 9.79 21.63 12.86
C VAL A 212 8.66 21.75 13.85
N VAL A 213 8.40 20.66 14.56
CA VAL A 213 7.43 20.58 15.65
C VAL A 213 7.90 21.51 16.79
N SER A 214 7.69 22.82 16.66
CA SER A 214 8.27 23.79 17.60
C SER A 214 7.57 23.72 18.97
N GLY A 215 8.35 23.66 20.05
CA GLY A 215 7.86 23.68 21.43
C GLY A 215 8.17 22.42 22.23
N THR A 216 7.78 22.43 23.51
CA THR A 216 7.92 21.29 24.41
C THR A 216 6.60 20.53 24.48
N TYR A 217 6.66 19.20 24.45
CA TYR A 217 5.51 18.32 24.55
C TYR A 217 5.52 17.64 25.90
N LEU A 218 4.36 17.56 26.54
CA LEU A 218 4.10 16.60 27.61
C LEU A 218 3.37 15.41 26.99
N THR A 219 3.94 14.23 27.15
CA THR A 219 3.34 12.98 26.68
C THR A 219 3.07 12.08 27.88
N ALA A 220 1.85 11.55 27.93
CA ALA A 220 1.48 10.47 28.81
C ALA A 220 1.45 9.17 28.02
N ILE A 221 1.98 8.10 28.61
CA ILE A 221 1.86 6.73 28.08
C ILE A 221 1.32 5.81 29.16
N ASN A 222 0.46 4.88 28.77
CA ASN A 222 0.04 3.79 29.65
C ASN A 222 0.99 2.61 29.44
N VAL A 223 1.88 2.32 30.39
CA VAL A 223 2.91 1.27 30.23
C VAL A 223 2.40 -0.15 30.46
N ASN A 224 1.10 -0.34 30.71
CA ASN A 224 0.51 -1.67 30.73
C ASN A 224 0.54 -2.26 29.31
N GLY A 225 1.30 -3.34 29.14
CA GLY A 225 1.46 -4.04 27.86
C GLY A 225 0.52 -5.22 27.64
N ASN A 226 -0.39 -5.51 28.58
CA ASN A 226 -1.28 -6.67 28.45
C ASN A 226 -2.42 -6.39 27.45
N ASP A 227 -2.82 -7.41 26.68
CA ASP A 227 -4.00 -7.36 25.82
C ASP A 227 -5.30 -7.50 26.62
N THR A 228 -5.73 -6.38 27.22
CA THR A 228 -6.98 -6.28 27.97
C THR A 228 -7.69 -4.96 27.69
N GLU A 229 -9.00 -4.92 27.95
CA GLU A 229 -9.85 -3.74 27.75
C GLU A 229 -9.67 -2.65 28.83
N SER A 230 -8.71 -2.80 29.75
CA SER A 230 -8.56 -1.86 30.87
C SER A 230 -8.12 -0.47 30.41
N THR A 231 -8.65 0.55 31.08
CA THR A 231 -8.24 1.94 30.90
C THR A 231 -7.73 2.56 32.21
N GLN A 232 -6.90 3.58 32.08
CA GLN A 232 -6.41 4.38 33.21
C GLN A 232 -6.46 5.87 32.88
N SER A 233 -6.81 6.70 33.86
CA SER A 233 -6.88 8.15 33.67
C SER A 233 -5.48 8.73 33.46
N SER A 234 -5.32 9.60 32.46
CA SER A 234 -4.14 10.41 32.20
C SER A 234 -3.96 11.57 33.19
N GLY A 235 -4.80 11.69 34.22
CA GLY A 235 -4.97 12.95 34.95
C GLY A 235 -5.41 14.10 34.02
N THR A 236 -5.42 15.33 34.54
CA THR A 236 -5.70 16.52 33.71
C THR A 236 -4.41 17.07 33.10
N LEU A 237 -4.19 16.77 31.81
CA LEU A 237 -3.03 17.20 31.04
C LEU A 237 -3.05 18.73 30.83
N PRO A 238 -2.00 19.47 31.20
CA PRO A 238 -1.87 20.90 30.93
C PRO A 238 -1.56 21.19 29.46
N GLY A 239 -1.54 22.47 29.10
CA GLY A 239 -1.12 22.94 27.79
C GLY A 239 -2.25 23.04 26.76
N THR A 240 -1.86 23.04 25.49
CA THR A 240 -2.76 23.10 24.34
C THR A 240 -2.55 21.89 23.44
N ASN A 241 -3.48 21.65 22.51
CA ASN A 241 -3.21 20.68 21.45
C ASN A 241 -2.13 21.26 20.52
N PRO A 242 -1.29 20.42 19.90
CA PRO A 242 -0.39 20.88 18.87
C PRO A 242 -1.18 21.57 17.76
N ASN A 243 -0.78 22.79 17.44
CA ASN A 243 -1.28 23.51 16.27
C ASN A 243 -0.56 22.96 15.06
N GLU A 244 -1.05 21.88 14.44
CA GLU A 244 -0.69 21.45 13.09
C GLU A 244 -1.44 20.14 12.78
N ILE A 245 -2.65 20.27 12.28
CA ILE A 245 -3.27 19.22 11.49
C ILE A 245 -2.67 19.42 10.10
N MET A 246 -1.84 18.51 9.61
CA MET A 246 -1.65 18.45 8.16
C MET A 246 -3.05 18.32 7.60
N PRO A 247 -3.47 19.27 6.76
CA PRO A 247 -4.79 19.18 6.23
C PRO A 247 -4.72 18.09 5.17
N LEU A 248 -5.20 16.91 5.53
CA LEU A 248 -5.28 15.79 4.61
C LEU A 248 -6.26 16.22 3.53
N LEU A 249 -5.89 16.02 2.26
CA LEU A 249 -6.80 16.17 1.13
C LEU A 249 -8.10 15.45 1.46
N LEU A 250 -9.15 16.21 1.80
CA LEU A 250 -10.50 15.69 1.72
C LEU A 250 -10.75 15.55 0.23
N TYR A 251 -10.90 14.31 -0.20
CA TYR A 251 -11.54 14.05 -1.47
C TYR A 251 -12.94 14.63 -1.31
N GLU A 252 -13.35 15.51 -2.22
CA GLU A 252 -14.68 16.14 -2.21
C GLU A 252 -15.84 15.12 -2.28
N ASN A 253 -15.57 13.81 -2.29
CA ASN A 253 -16.55 12.72 -2.30
C ASN A 253 -16.27 11.58 -1.30
N GLY A 254 -15.68 11.85 -0.13
CA GLY A 254 -15.54 10.83 0.94
C GLY A 254 -14.28 9.96 0.85
N MET A 255 -14.16 8.99 1.78
CA MET A 255 -12.93 8.25 2.08
C MET A 255 -12.27 7.63 0.83
N SER A 256 -11.01 7.95 0.62
CA SER A 256 -10.18 7.49 -0.50
C SER A 256 -9.24 6.35 -0.17
N PHE A 257 -9.46 5.69 0.96
CA PHE A 257 -8.67 4.57 1.43
C PHE A 257 -9.64 3.52 1.95
N GLN A 258 -9.33 2.26 1.68
CA GLN A 258 -10.23 1.15 1.92
C GLN A 258 -10.30 0.84 3.42
N LEU A 259 -11.50 0.72 3.97
CA LEU A 259 -11.71 0.19 5.32
C LEU A 259 -11.70 -1.33 5.28
N ILE A 260 -10.51 -1.91 5.14
CA ILE A 260 -10.33 -3.36 5.00
C ILE A 260 -10.16 -4.01 6.37
N ARG A 261 -11.06 -4.95 6.68
CA ARG A 261 -10.84 -5.96 7.71
C ARG A 261 -10.25 -7.20 7.05
N LYS A 262 -9.20 -7.76 7.63
CA LYS A 262 -8.51 -8.94 7.09
C LYS A 262 -8.74 -10.19 7.95
N ASP A 263 -9.52 -10.08 9.02
CA ASP A 263 -9.78 -11.19 9.94
C ASP A 263 -11.22 -11.28 10.36
N ARG A 264 -11.68 -12.53 10.55
CA ARG A 264 -12.98 -12.81 11.16
C ARG A 264 -12.79 -13.28 12.60
N PHE A 265 -13.40 -12.55 13.54
CA PHE A 265 -13.49 -13.05 14.91
C PHE A 265 -14.53 -14.17 14.99
N LEU A 266 -14.08 -15.34 15.41
CA LEU A 266 -14.91 -16.50 15.67
C LEU A 266 -14.51 -17.08 17.04
N PRO A 267 -15.45 -17.73 17.75
CA PRO A 267 -15.40 -17.89 19.19
C PRO A 267 -14.12 -18.57 19.70
N ASN A 268 -13.76 -18.22 20.93
CA ASN A 268 -12.58 -18.70 21.63
C ASN A 268 -12.35 -20.20 21.45
N LEU A 269 -11.08 -20.52 21.28
CA LEU A 269 -10.58 -21.86 21.06
C LEU A 269 -10.81 -22.74 22.28
N ASP A 270 -11.39 -23.93 22.09
CA ASP A 270 -11.27 -24.99 23.10
C ASP A 270 -9.99 -25.78 22.82
N LYS A 271 -8.98 -25.54 23.67
CA LYS A 271 -7.69 -26.21 23.61
C LYS A 271 -7.82 -27.74 23.63
N SER A 272 -8.84 -28.28 24.31
CA SER A 272 -9.01 -29.73 24.41
C SER A 272 -9.30 -30.40 23.06
N LEU A 273 -9.94 -29.70 22.12
CA LEU A 273 -10.19 -30.21 20.77
C LEU A 273 -8.89 -30.36 19.97
N TYR A 274 -7.97 -29.41 20.13
CA TYR A 274 -6.64 -29.49 19.52
C TYR A 274 -5.84 -30.66 20.08
N ASP A 275 -5.84 -30.83 21.40
CA ASP A 275 -5.07 -31.91 22.03
C ASP A 275 -5.53 -33.29 21.56
N LYS A 276 -6.84 -33.49 21.39
CA LYS A 276 -7.40 -34.71 20.81
C LYS A 276 -6.97 -34.90 19.36
N THR A 277 -7.16 -33.88 18.51
CA THR A 277 -6.77 -33.96 17.09
C THR A 277 -5.27 -34.24 16.95
N VAL A 278 -4.43 -33.55 17.72
CA VAL A 278 -2.98 -33.77 17.75
C VAL A 278 -2.64 -35.19 18.20
N ALA A 279 -3.33 -35.74 19.21
CA ALA A 279 -3.12 -37.12 19.63
C ALA A 279 -3.49 -38.13 18.54
N GLU A 280 -4.57 -37.89 17.81
CA GLU A 280 -4.99 -38.72 16.67
C GLU A 280 -4.01 -38.64 15.50
N ILE A 281 -3.53 -37.44 15.16
CA ILE A 281 -2.50 -37.22 14.14
C ILE A 281 -1.19 -37.91 14.57
N LYS A 282 -0.75 -37.77 15.82
CA LYS A 282 0.43 -38.49 16.33
C LYS A 282 0.27 -40.00 16.19
N LYS A 283 -0.93 -40.52 16.45
CA LYS A 283 -1.23 -41.94 16.28
C LYS A 283 -1.19 -42.36 14.80
N SER A 284 -1.74 -41.58 13.88
CA SER A 284 -1.72 -41.88 12.44
C SER A 284 -0.32 -41.78 11.84
N ILE A 285 0.48 -40.82 12.31
CA ILE A 285 1.91 -40.71 11.99
C ILE A 285 2.65 -41.96 12.49
N ALA A 286 2.45 -42.37 13.74
CA ALA A 286 3.08 -43.56 14.31
C ALA A 286 2.64 -44.86 13.63
N SER A 287 1.39 -44.96 13.16
CA SER A 287 0.88 -46.13 12.42
C SER A 287 1.24 -46.14 10.93
N ARG A 288 1.86 -45.08 10.40
CA ARG A 288 2.14 -44.87 8.96
C ARG A 288 0.88 -44.90 8.09
N GLU A 289 -0.25 -44.49 8.65
CA GLU A 289 -1.55 -44.46 7.97
C GLU A 289 -1.91 -43.07 7.44
N MET A 290 -0.98 -42.10 7.48
CA MET A 290 -1.24 -40.77 6.90
C MET A 290 -1.55 -40.89 5.41
N LYS A 291 -2.76 -40.49 5.06
CA LYS A 291 -3.24 -40.45 3.69
C LYS A 291 -2.78 -39.15 3.06
N ILE A 292 -1.76 -39.22 2.21
CA ILE A 292 -1.39 -38.09 1.34
C ILE A 292 -2.56 -37.86 0.38
N ILE A 293 -3.17 -36.68 0.45
CA ILE A 293 -4.19 -36.29 -0.51
C ILE A 293 -3.48 -35.66 -1.71
N GLN A 294 -3.74 -36.21 -2.89
CA GLN A 294 -3.26 -35.63 -4.15
C GLN A 294 -4.43 -34.94 -4.83
N TYR A 295 -4.18 -33.73 -5.30
CA TYR A 295 -5.16 -32.90 -6.01
C TYR A 295 -4.70 -32.69 -7.45
N SER A 296 -5.65 -32.51 -8.36
CA SER A 296 -5.41 -32.26 -9.77
C SER A 296 -6.32 -31.14 -10.28
N ILE A 297 -5.82 -30.32 -11.20
CA ILE A 297 -6.63 -29.26 -11.84
C ILE A 297 -7.92 -29.87 -12.40
N GLY A 298 -9.05 -29.25 -12.07
CA GLY A 298 -10.39 -29.73 -12.38
C GLY A 298 -11.09 -30.47 -11.23
N ASP A 299 -10.37 -30.86 -10.18
CA ASP A 299 -10.96 -31.47 -8.99
C ASP A 299 -11.97 -30.53 -8.34
N GLN A 300 -13.11 -31.10 -7.94
CA GLN A 300 -14.17 -30.37 -7.24
C GLN A 300 -14.19 -30.73 -5.77
N LYS A 301 -14.29 -29.72 -4.91
CA LYS A 301 -14.41 -29.86 -3.45
C LYS A 301 -15.47 -28.89 -2.93
N SER A 302 -16.19 -29.31 -1.89
CA SER A 302 -17.06 -28.42 -1.13
C SER A 302 -16.35 -27.95 0.13
N PHE A 303 -16.28 -26.63 0.33
CA PHE A 303 -15.66 -25.99 1.49
C PHE A 303 -16.73 -25.54 2.48
N TRP A 304 -16.50 -25.81 3.77
CA TRP A 304 -17.29 -25.21 4.85
C TRP A 304 -16.88 -23.77 5.07
N VAL A 305 -17.85 -22.86 5.02
CA VAL A 305 -17.67 -21.44 5.33
C VAL A 305 -18.80 -20.97 6.24
N LYS A 306 -18.55 -19.91 7.01
CA LYS A 306 -19.58 -19.21 7.78
C LYS A 306 -19.26 -17.74 7.84
N ASP A 307 -20.00 -16.95 7.05
CA ASP A 307 -19.84 -15.52 6.94
C ASP A 307 -20.64 -14.70 7.94
N ASP A 308 -20.37 -13.39 8.02
CA ASP A 308 -20.95 -12.47 9.01
C ASP A 308 -22.49 -12.47 8.91
N ASN A 309 -23.03 -12.62 7.70
CA ASN A 309 -24.47 -12.70 7.44
C ASN A 309 -25.01 -14.13 7.40
N ASP A 310 -24.17 -15.14 7.58
CA ASP A 310 -24.59 -16.52 7.59
C ASP A 310 -25.13 -16.91 8.98
N SER A 311 -26.42 -17.21 9.04
CA SER A 311 -27.05 -17.74 10.26
C SER A 311 -26.52 -19.13 10.68
N ALA A 312 -25.93 -19.88 9.74
CA ALA A 312 -25.35 -21.20 9.95
C ALA A 312 -24.22 -21.46 8.94
N TRP A 313 -23.35 -22.44 9.24
CA TRP A 313 -22.34 -22.91 8.31
C TRP A 313 -22.97 -23.41 7.01
N ARG A 314 -22.35 -23.04 5.88
CA ARG A 314 -22.77 -23.47 4.53
C ARG A 314 -21.61 -24.11 3.79
N GLN A 315 -21.93 -24.86 2.73
CA GLN A 315 -20.94 -25.41 1.82
C GLN A 315 -20.88 -24.60 0.54
N VAL A 316 -19.67 -24.29 0.09
CA VAL A 316 -19.40 -23.68 -1.20
C VAL A 316 -18.72 -24.71 -2.09
N SER A 317 -19.30 -24.99 -3.25
CA SER A 317 -18.69 -25.89 -4.23
C SER A 317 -17.68 -25.13 -5.08
N ALA A 318 -16.45 -25.63 -5.11
CA ALA A 318 -15.34 -25.00 -5.77
C ALA A 318 -14.57 -25.98 -6.64
N THR A 319 -13.89 -25.46 -7.66
CA THR A 319 -13.03 -26.24 -8.57
C THR A 319 -11.59 -25.79 -8.40
N LEU A 320 -10.64 -26.73 -8.33
CA LEU A 320 -9.21 -26.45 -8.42
C LEU A 320 -8.89 -25.97 -9.82
N ARG A 321 -8.62 -24.67 -9.98
CA ARG A 321 -8.40 -24.05 -11.29
C ARG A 321 -6.95 -23.74 -11.59
N LYS A 322 -6.11 -23.61 -10.56
CA LYS A 322 -4.69 -23.29 -10.73
C LYS A 322 -3.84 -23.96 -9.67
N GLU A 323 -2.62 -24.28 -10.05
CA GLU A 323 -1.61 -24.87 -9.19
C GLU A 323 -0.27 -24.16 -9.46
N SER A 324 0.48 -23.89 -8.40
CA SER A 324 1.86 -23.40 -8.44
C SER A 324 2.79 -24.38 -7.70
N THR A 325 4.05 -24.01 -7.44
CA THR A 325 4.96 -24.85 -6.66
C THR A 325 4.45 -25.03 -5.23
N HIS A 326 3.97 -23.94 -4.61
CA HIS A 326 3.58 -23.93 -3.19
C HIS A 326 2.07 -23.71 -2.95
N SER A 327 1.25 -23.58 -4.01
CA SER A 327 -0.19 -23.34 -3.85
C SER A 327 -1.12 -24.17 -4.73
N LEU A 328 -2.34 -24.35 -4.23
CA LEU A 328 -3.52 -24.86 -4.93
C LEU A 328 -4.61 -23.81 -4.87
N ILE A 329 -5.13 -23.35 -6.01
CA ILE A 329 -6.14 -22.29 -6.06
C ILE A 329 -7.50 -22.87 -6.43
N TYR A 330 -8.38 -22.96 -5.44
CA TYR A 330 -9.78 -23.32 -5.61
C TYR A 330 -10.62 -22.07 -5.81
N VAL A 331 -11.55 -22.12 -6.77
CA VAL A 331 -12.46 -21.01 -7.07
C VAL A 331 -13.89 -21.50 -6.92
N ASP A 332 -14.70 -20.76 -6.17
CA ASP A 332 -16.14 -20.94 -6.09
C ASP A 332 -16.75 -21.00 -7.49
N ASN A 333 -17.52 -22.05 -7.76
CA ASN A 333 -18.11 -22.31 -9.08
C ASN A 333 -19.13 -21.23 -9.51
N THR A 334 -19.58 -20.38 -8.59
CA THR A 334 -20.48 -19.25 -8.88
C THR A 334 -19.73 -17.99 -9.36
N LEU A 335 -18.41 -17.90 -9.16
CA LEU A 335 -17.59 -16.77 -9.57
C LEU A 335 -17.14 -16.90 -11.03
N SER A 336 -17.93 -16.37 -11.96
CA SER A 336 -17.60 -16.36 -13.39
C SER A 336 -16.62 -15.25 -13.81
N SER A 337 -16.41 -14.23 -12.98
CA SER A 337 -15.53 -13.08 -13.24
C SER A 337 -14.03 -13.41 -13.10
N ILE A 338 -13.67 -14.49 -12.40
CA ILE A 338 -12.28 -14.86 -12.16
C ILE A 338 -11.69 -15.58 -13.40
N SER A 339 -10.91 -14.82 -14.16
CA SER A 339 -10.22 -15.31 -15.36
C SER A 339 -8.95 -16.09 -15.03
N ASP A 340 -8.48 -16.92 -15.96
CA ASP A 340 -7.20 -17.64 -15.81
C ASP A 340 -6.01 -16.68 -15.69
N SER A 341 -6.10 -15.47 -16.25
CA SER A 341 -5.07 -14.44 -16.10
C SER A 341 -4.94 -13.98 -14.65
N ILE A 342 -6.06 -13.75 -13.96
CA ILE A 342 -6.07 -13.39 -12.54
C ILE A 342 -5.48 -14.53 -11.71
N LEU A 343 -5.86 -15.78 -12.00
CA LEU A 343 -5.32 -16.94 -11.31
C LEU A 343 -3.81 -17.13 -11.55
N ASN A 344 -3.32 -16.80 -12.75
CA ASN A 344 -1.89 -16.78 -13.03
C ASN A 344 -1.15 -15.72 -12.22
N THR A 345 -1.73 -14.53 -12.05
CA THR A 345 -1.18 -13.49 -11.17
C THR A 345 -1.09 -14.02 -9.74
N TYR A 346 -2.19 -14.51 -9.15
CA TYR A 346 -2.17 -15.06 -7.79
C TYR A 346 -1.15 -16.19 -7.62
N ALA A 347 -1.11 -17.15 -8.54
CA ALA A 347 -0.15 -18.24 -8.48
C ALA A 347 1.30 -17.77 -8.58
N THR A 348 1.59 -16.73 -9.37
CA THR A 348 2.95 -16.21 -9.56
C THR A 348 3.39 -15.36 -8.38
N GLU A 349 2.53 -14.45 -7.94
CA GLU A 349 2.81 -13.54 -6.82
C GLU A 349 2.91 -14.31 -5.51
N PHE A 350 2.11 -15.38 -5.33
CA PHE A 350 2.21 -16.22 -4.14
C PHE A 350 3.58 -16.89 -3.98
N GLU A 351 4.31 -17.18 -5.06
CA GLU A 351 5.67 -17.73 -4.94
C GLU A 351 6.64 -16.71 -4.33
N ILE A 352 6.43 -15.41 -4.60
CA ILE A 352 7.20 -14.33 -3.98
C ILE A 352 6.80 -14.21 -2.51
N MET A 353 5.51 -14.21 -2.22
CA MET A 353 4.97 -14.13 -0.86
C MET A 353 5.43 -15.32 -0.01
N TYR A 354 5.44 -16.52 -0.58
CA TYR A 354 5.96 -17.74 0.02
C TYR A 354 7.38 -17.52 0.54
N GLN A 355 8.27 -17.07 -0.35
CA GLN A 355 9.67 -16.83 0.00
C GLN A 355 9.83 -15.70 1.04
N VAL A 356 9.08 -14.61 0.90
CA VAL A 356 9.12 -13.47 1.83
C VAL A 356 8.78 -13.88 3.26
N VAL A 357 7.67 -14.62 3.44
CA VAL A 357 7.26 -15.08 4.76
C VAL A 357 8.19 -16.19 5.26
N PHE A 358 8.65 -17.08 4.39
CA PHE A 358 9.62 -18.12 4.75
C PHE A 358 10.90 -17.53 5.35
N ASP A 359 11.47 -16.51 4.71
CA ASP A 359 12.75 -15.92 5.12
C ASP A 359 12.63 -15.08 6.41
N ASN A 360 11.48 -14.45 6.65
CA ASN A 360 11.31 -13.46 7.74
C ASN A 360 10.44 -13.92 8.90
N ILE A 361 9.65 -14.98 8.73
CA ILE A 361 8.71 -15.50 9.73
C ILE A 361 9.03 -16.98 9.97
N GLY A 362 8.91 -17.80 8.92
CA GLY A 362 9.24 -19.22 8.95
C GLY A 362 8.37 -20.06 8.02
N ASN A 363 8.42 -21.38 8.19
CA ASN A 363 7.70 -22.30 7.30
C ASN A 363 6.31 -22.64 7.83
N PHE A 364 5.37 -22.87 6.91
CA PHE A 364 4.04 -23.35 7.26
C PHE A 364 4.08 -24.80 7.78
N SER A 365 2.99 -25.20 8.44
CA SER A 365 2.77 -26.59 8.85
C SER A 365 1.85 -27.25 7.85
N ASP A 366 2.24 -28.40 7.31
CA ASP A 366 1.43 -29.15 6.35
C ASP A 366 0.42 -30.05 7.09
N ARG A 367 -0.87 -29.69 7.04
CA ARG A 367 -1.97 -30.36 7.75
C ARG A 367 -2.47 -31.59 7.03
N ASP A 368 -2.54 -31.55 5.70
CA ASP A 368 -3.15 -32.59 4.87
C ASP A 368 -2.13 -33.43 4.08
N GLY A 369 -0.83 -33.11 4.23
CA GLY A 369 0.29 -33.86 3.70
C GLY A 369 0.53 -33.64 2.20
N ASN A 370 -0.14 -32.66 1.59
CA ASN A 370 -0.05 -32.40 0.16
C ASN A 370 1.16 -31.51 -0.22
N GLY A 371 1.80 -30.86 0.77
CA GLY A 371 2.97 -30.00 0.60
C GLY A 371 2.70 -28.59 0.07
N LYS A 372 1.43 -28.16 -0.02
CA LYS A 372 0.99 -26.89 -0.61
C LYS A 372 -0.10 -26.22 0.22
N ILE A 373 -0.14 -24.90 0.15
CA ILE A 373 -1.20 -24.10 0.75
C ILE A 373 -2.37 -24.00 -0.23
N THR A 374 -3.57 -24.22 0.26
CA THR A 374 -4.79 -23.97 -0.51
C THR A 374 -5.22 -22.52 -0.38
N ILE A 375 -5.40 -21.84 -1.52
CA ILE A 375 -6.02 -20.53 -1.61
C ILE A 375 -7.44 -20.76 -2.11
N PHE A 376 -8.43 -20.46 -1.28
CA PHE A 376 -9.83 -20.59 -1.64
C PHE A 376 -10.44 -19.21 -1.92
N ILE A 377 -10.74 -18.96 -3.19
CA ILE A 377 -11.35 -17.71 -3.66
C ILE A 377 -12.86 -17.93 -3.78
N TYR A 378 -13.64 -17.19 -2.98
CA TYR A 378 -15.10 -17.36 -2.95
C TYR A 378 -15.84 -16.07 -2.69
N ASN A 379 -17.17 -16.12 -2.89
CA ASN A 379 -18.05 -15.01 -2.61
C ASN A 379 -18.35 -14.93 -1.10
N ILE A 380 -17.79 -13.92 -0.43
CA ILE A 380 -17.92 -13.71 1.02
C ILE A 380 -19.21 -12.93 1.30
N ASN A 381 -20.10 -13.52 2.09
CA ASN A 381 -21.41 -12.96 2.42
C ASN A 381 -21.36 -12.06 3.67
N ASP A 382 -21.02 -10.78 3.51
CA ASP A 382 -20.91 -9.80 4.62
C ASP A 382 -21.58 -8.42 4.35
N ASP A 383 -22.46 -8.32 3.35
CA ASP A 383 -23.21 -7.10 2.95
C ASP A 383 -22.31 -5.85 2.80
N SER A 384 -21.05 -6.07 2.43
CA SER A 384 -20.02 -5.07 2.58
C SER A 384 -19.95 -4.03 1.47
N SER A 385 -19.41 -2.86 1.83
CA SER A 385 -19.15 -1.76 0.90
C SER A 385 -17.81 -1.11 1.20
N VAL A 386 -17.24 -0.43 0.20
CA VAL A 386 -16.00 0.35 0.38
C VAL A 386 -16.14 1.45 1.45
N GLN A 387 -17.37 1.92 1.72
CA GLN A 387 -17.65 3.01 2.68
C GLN A 387 -17.81 2.51 4.13
N THR A 388 -18.44 1.36 4.32
CA THR A 388 -18.69 0.79 5.66
C THR A 388 -17.59 -0.16 6.11
N GLY A 389 -16.74 -0.58 5.16
CA GLY A 389 -15.73 -1.60 5.32
C GLY A 389 -16.20 -2.98 4.89
N TRP A 390 -15.22 -3.83 4.56
CA TRP A 390 -15.43 -5.15 3.98
C TRP A 390 -14.37 -6.14 4.46
N LEU A 391 -14.72 -7.44 4.50
CA LEU A 391 -13.76 -8.51 4.78
C LEU A 391 -13.05 -8.94 3.49
N ALA A 392 -11.73 -8.76 3.41
CA ALA A 392 -10.97 -9.09 2.20
C ALA A 392 -10.49 -10.54 2.12
N GLY A 393 -10.25 -11.12 3.28
CA GLY A 393 -9.76 -12.48 3.44
C GLY A 393 -9.83 -12.85 4.90
N TYR A 394 -9.46 -14.09 5.21
CA TYR A 394 -9.20 -14.53 6.57
C TYR A 394 -8.43 -15.86 6.56
N PHE A 395 -7.75 -16.12 7.66
CA PHE A 395 -7.26 -17.44 8.04
C PHE A 395 -8.13 -18.04 9.14
N TRP A 396 -8.52 -19.31 8.98
CA TRP A 396 -9.34 -20.04 9.96
C TRP A 396 -8.55 -21.19 10.61
N MET A 397 -7.91 -20.92 11.74
CA MET A 397 -7.08 -21.90 12.44
C MET A 397 -7.78 -23.22 12.82
N LYS A 398 -9.12 -23.24 12.88
CA LYS A 398 -9.86 -24.47 13.21
C LYS A 398 -9.93 -25.44 12.05
N ASP A 399 -9.52 -25.04 10.84
CA ASP A 399 -9.28 -25.95 9.72
C ASP A 399 -8.14 -26.95 9.99
N TYR A 400 -7.35 -26.75 11.06
CA TYR A 400 -6.37 -27.73 11.51
C TYR A 400 -6.97 -28.81 12.45
N ILE A 401 -8.18 -28.61 12.99
CA ILE A 401 -8.85 -29.57 13.88
C ILE A 401 -9.67 -30.54 13.03
N ASN A 402 -9.87 -31.78 13.49
CA ASN A 402 -10.80 -32.70 12.82
C ASN A 402 -12.24 -32.15 12.85
N ASP A 403 -12.96 -32.20 11.72
CA ASP A 403 -14.34 -31.68 11.59
C ASP A 403 -15.29 -32.40 12.55
N SER A 404 -15.05 -33.70 12.78
CA SER A 404 -15.80 -34.50 13.76
C SER A 404 -15.69 -33.96 15.18
N GLU A 405 -14.53 -33.41 15.56
CA GLU A 405 -14.31 -32.80 16.88
C GLU A 405 -14.86 -31.37 16.92
N THR A 406 -14.65 -30.55 15.89
CA THR A 406 -15.19 -29.19 15.84
C THR A 406 -16.71 -29.17 15.85
N GLN A 407 -17.34 -30.12 15.14
CA GLN A 407 -18.80 -30.19 15.05
C GLN A 407 -19.46 -30.35 16.43
N THR A 408 -18.77 -30.92 17.42
CA THR A 408 -19.26 -31.01 18.81
C THR A 408 -19.52 -29.64 19.45
N GLN A 409 -18.93 -28.58 18.91
CA GLN A 409 -19.11 -27.17 19.31
C GLN A 409 -19.89 -26.35 18.28
N GLY A 410 -20.54 -26.98 17.31
CA GLY A 410 -21.31 -26.28 16.27
C GLY A 410 -20.45 -25.48 15.29
N ILE A 411 -19.16 -25.79 15.19
CA ILE A 411 -18.20 -25.20 14.24
C ILE A 411 -17.73 -26.25 13.24
N ARG A 412 -17.24 -25.82 12.07
CA ARG A 412 -16.76 -26.72 11.02
C ARG A 412 -15.29 -26.50 10.71
N SER A 413 -14.70 -27.53 10.12
CA SER A 413 -13.32 -27.58 9.65
C SER A 413 -13.26 -28.17 8.24
N ASN A 414 -12.33 -27.66 7.44
CA ASN A 414 -11.96 -28.18 6.13
C ASN A 414 -10.75 -29.12 6.17
N GLU A 415 -10.15 -29.31 7.36
CA GLU A 415 -9.04 -30.23 7.64
C GLU A 415 -7.82 -30.04 6.73
N MET A 416 -7.43 -28.78 6.48
CA MET A 416 -6.42 -28.43 5.47
C MET A 416 -5.74 -27.09 5.73
N ASP A 417 -4.61 -26.85 5.05
CA ASP A 417 -3.89 -25.58 5.06
C ASP A 417 -4.57 -24.59 4.10
N VAL A 418 -5.66 -23.95 4.54
CA VAL A 418 -6.47 -23.09 3.68
C VAL A 418 -6.45 -21.63 4.12
N ILE A 419 -6.33 -20.75 3.13
CA ILE A 419 -6.51 -19.31 3.21
C ILE A 419 -7.74 -18.93 2.39
N TYR A 420 -8.57 -18.05 2.94
CA TYR A 420 -9.80 -17.60 2.30
C TYR A 420 -9.61 -16.20 1.75
N ILE A 421 -9.89 -15.99 0.46
CA ILE A 421 -9.77 -14.69 -0.22
C ILE A 421 -11.09 -14.34 -0.89
N ARG A 422 -11.50 -13.07 -0.78
CA ARG A 422 -12.69 -12.58 -1.48
C ARG A 422 -12.50 -12.65 -3.00
N GLY A 423 -13.50 -13.19 -3.70
CA GLY A 423 -13.51 -13.27 -5.15
C GLY A 423 -14.43 -12.25 -5.86
N ASP A 424 -15.29 -11.56 -5.13
CA ASP A 424 -16.26 -10.58 -5.62
C ASP A 424 -15.88 -9.14 -5.20
N GLU A 425 -16.16 -8.15 -6.05
CA GLU A 425 -15.92 -6.75 -5.70
C GLU A 425 -16.97 -6.26 -4.67
N PRO A 426 -16.57 -5.58 -3.58
CA PRO A 426 -17.52 -5.02 -2.62
C PRO A 426 -18.33 -3.88 -3.27
N ALA A 427 -19.51 -3.59 -2.71
CA ALA A 427 -20.35 -2.52 -3.24
C ALA A 427 -19.62 -1.16 -3.22
N GLY A 428 -19.67 -0.44 -4.34
CA GLY A 428 -19.00 0.85 -4.51
C GLY A 428 -17.53 0.76 -4.91
N TRP A 429 -17.02 -0.43 -5.29
CA TRP A 429 -15.69 -0.53 -5.90
C TRP A 429 -15.62 0.26 -7.21
N ASP A 430 -14.70 1.21 -7.27
CA ASP A 430 -14.36 1.98 -8.47
C ASP A 430 -12.91 1.69 -8.86
N VAL A 431 -12.72 1.06 -10.02
CA VAL A 431 -11.39 0.70 -10.54
C VAL A 431 -10.53 1.95 -10.81
N GLY A 432 -11.13 3.09 -11.16
CA GLY A 432 -10.41 4.35 -11.35
C GLY A 432 -9.89 4.95 -10.03
N GLN A 433 -10.49 4.57 -8.89
CA GLN A 433 -10.10 5.04 -7.56
C GLN A 433 -9.23 4.03 -6.80
N PHE A 434 -9.51 2.74 -6.93
CA PHE A 434 -8.92 1.68 -6.09
C PHE A 434 -8.09 0.67 -6.89
N GLY A 435 -8.04 0.82 -8.22
CA GLY A 435 -7.32 -0.08 -9.11
C GLY A 435 -8.01 -1.43 -9.28
N SER A 436 -7.24 -2.41 -9.76
CA SER A 436 -7.71 -3.78 -9.94
C SER A 436 -8.03 -4.42 -8.59
N PHE A 437 -9.24 -4.97 -8.45
CA PHE A 437 -9.64 -5.71 -7.26
C PHE A 437 -8.79 -6.98 -7.03
N ALA A 438 -8.38 -7.64 -8.11
CA ALA A 438 -7.48 -8.78 -7.97
C ALA A 438 -6.11 -8.36 -7.43
N GLU A 439 -5.57 -7.21 -7.87
CA GLU A 439 -4.27 -6.72 -7.38
C GLU A 439 -4.36 -6.29 -5.92
N SER A 440 -5.45 -5.63 -5.50
CA SER A 440 -5.63 -5.21 -4.10
C SER A 440 -5.62 -6.40 -3.12
N ASN A 441 -6.17 -7.54 -3.53
CA ASN A 441 -6.19 -8.78 -2.76
C ASN A 441 -4.82 -9.44 -2.60
N LEU A 442 -3.79 -9.06 -3.38
CA LEU A 442 -2.43 -9.59 -3.19
C LEU A 442 -1.87 -9.24 -1.81
N SER A 443 -2.15 -8.02 -1.33
CA SER A 443 -1.76 -7.59 0.03
C SER A 443 -2.47 -8.42 1.11
N THR A 444 -3.75 -8.77 0.88
CA THR A 444 -4.50 -9.65 1.79
C THR A 444 -3.98 -11.08 1.73
N LEU A 445 -3.61 -11.59 0.56
CA LEU A 445 -3.11 -12.95 0.42
C LEU A 445 -1.82 -13.20 1.23
N VAL A 446 -0.87 -12.27 1.20
CA VAL A 446 0.35 -12.39 2.03
C VAL A 446 0.06 -12.18 3.53
N HIS A 447 -0.94 -11.36 3.86
CA HIS A 447 -1.42 -11.16 5.24
C HIS A 447 -1.96 -12.47 5.83
N GLU A 448 -2.90 -13.12 5.16
CA GLU A 448 -3.48 -14.39 5.61
C GLU A 448 -2.47 -15.53 5.61
N TYR A 449 -1.54 -15.52 4.65
CA TYR A 449 -0.47 -16.51 4.61
C TYR A 449 0.45 -16.39 5.82
N GLN A 450 0.77 -15.16 6.24
CA GLN A 450 1.49 -14.97 7.49
C GLN A 450 0.70 -15.54 8.67
N HIS A 451 -0.62 -15.34 8.77
CA HIS A 451 -1.40 -15.87 9.88
C HIS A 451 -1.34 -17.40 9.96
N LEU A 452 -1.47 -18.06 8.81
CA LEU A 452 -1.35 -19.51 8.70
C LEU A 452 0.03 -20.00 9.19
N VAL A 453 1.10 -19.38 8.72
CA VAL A 453 2.47 -19.71 9.14
C VAL A 453 2.68 -19.44 10.63
N HIS A 454 2.23 -18.28 11.11
CA HIS A 454 2.36 -17.86 12.49
C HIS A 454 1.69 -18.88 13.41
N PHE A 455 0.43 -19.22 13.16
CA PHE A 455 -0.30 -20.24 13.92
C PHE A 455 0.42 -21.59 13.91
N GLY A 456 0.95 -21.98 12.74
CA GLY A 456 1.79 -23.15 12.56
C GLY A 456 2.96 -23.17 13.54
N ILE A 457 3.69 -22.07 13.62
CA ILE A 457 4.91 -21.92 14.42
C ILE A 457 4.61 -21.80 15.92
N THR A 458 3.69 -20.92 16.32
CA THR A 458 3.51 -20.59 17.74
C THR A 458 2.68 -21.60 18.51
N TYR A 459 1.78 -22.32 17.82
CA TYR A 459 0.85 -23.21 18.47
C TYR A 459 0.90 -24.65 17.93
N TRP A 460 0.70 -24.83 16.63
CA TRP A 460 0.45 -26.15 16.05
C TRP A 460 1.68 -27.08 16.09
N GLN A 461 2.83 -26.63 15.58
CA GLN A 461 4.07 -27.42 15.56
C GLN A 461 4.58 -27.75 16.97
N PRO A 462 4.62 -26.82 17.94
CA PRO A 462 4.97 -27.16 19.31
C PRO A 462 4.06 -28.25 19.88
N GLN A 463 2.74 -28.15 19.68
CA GLN A 463 1.79 -29.14 20.17
C GLN A 463 2.01 -30.53 19.54
N LEU A 464 2.27 -30.58 18.23
CA LEU A 464 2.67 -31.80 17.52
C LEU A 464 4.01 -32.36 18.03
N ALA A 465 4.97 -31.51 18.40
CA ALA A 465 6.25 -31.93 18.96
C ALA A 465 6.16 -32.34 20.44
N GLY A 466 5.02 -32.14 21.11
CA GLY A 466 4.86 -32.37 22.55
C GLY A 466 5.46 -31.26 23.43
N ASN A 467 5.74 -30.11 22.83
CA ASN A 467 6.12 -28.88 23.52
C ASN A 467 4.90 -28.01 23.80
N THR A 468 5.07 -26.98 24.63
CA THR A 468 4.00 -26.01 24.91
C THR A 468 4.04 -24.88 23.89
N GLY A 469 3.04 -24.81 23.01
CA GLY A 469 2.76 -23.65 22.17
C GLY A 469 1.82 -22.65 22.87
N GLY A 470 1.59 -21.51 22.23
CA GLY A 470 0.72 -20.45 22.75
C GLY A 470 0.19 -19.53 21.64
N PHE A 471 -0.90 -18.84 21.96
CA PHE A 471 -1.39 -17.73 21.15
C PHE A 471 -0.79 -16.45 21.68
N ASP A 472 -0.33 -15.61 20.75
CA ASP A 472 0.16 -14.29 21.07
C ASP A 472 -0.94 -13.25 21.18
N ASP A 473 -0.61 -12.10 21.78
CA ASP A 473 -1.51 -10.95 21.82
C ASP A 473 -1.92 -10.59 20.39
N THR A 474 -3.19 -10.26 20.16
CA THR A 474 -3.73 -10.10 18.80
C THR A 474 -2.94 -9.05 18.02
N TRP A 475 -2.55 -7.94 18.67
CA TRP A 475 -1.78 -6.88 18.03
C TRP A 475 -0.40 -7.33 17.51
N ILE A 476 0.24 -8.33 18.12
CA ILE A 476 1.55 -8.83 17.68
C ILE A 476 1.39 -9.63 16.38
N ASN A 477 0.37 -10.47 16.34
CA ASN A 477 0.05 -11.29 15.18
C ASN A 477 -0.20 -10.39 13.95
N GLU A 478 -1.09 -9.41 14.13
CA GLU A 478 -1.51 -8.43 13.12
C GLU A 478 -0.37 -7.50 12.69
N MET A 479 0.47 -7.07 13.64
CA MET A 479 1.69 -6.33 13.35
C MET A 479 2.57 -7.10 12.37
N MET A 480 2.77 -8.41 12.60
CA MET A 480 3.59 -9.24 11.73
C MET A 480 2.94 -9.52 10.37
N SER A 481 1.61 -9.64 10.30
CA SER A 481 0.86 -9.76 9.03
C SER A 481 1.08 -8.53 8.16
N MET A 482 0.84 -7.34 8.70
CA MET A 482 1.02 -6.08 7.95
C MET A 482 2.51 -5.76 7.68
N ALA A 483 3.41 -6.22 8.53
CA ALA A 483 4.85 -6.17 8.24
C ALA A 483 5.18 -7.05 7.02
N SER A 484 4.58 -8.23 6.89
CA SER A 484 4.75 -9.14 5.75
C SER A 484 4.20 -8.53 4.44
N GLU A 485 3.10 -7.78 4.50
CA GLU A 485 2.62 -7.00 3.36
C GLU A 485 3.67 -5.97 2.88
N THR A 486 4.28 -5.25 3.82
CA THR A 486 5.36 -4.30 3.52
C THR A 486 6.59 -4.99 2.96
N MET A 487 6.95 -6.17 3.50
CA MET A 487 8.06 -6.98 2.97
C MET A 487 7.82 -7.40 1.52
N TYR A 488 6.60 -7.85 1.22
CA TYR A 488 6.18 -8.18 -0.14
C TYR A 488 6.32 -6.98 -1.08
N PHE A 489 5.76 -5.82 -0.72
CA PHE A 489 5.89 -4.62 -1.55
C PHE A 489 7.34 -4.14 -1.71
N LYS A 490 8.16 -4.22 -0.66
CA LYS A 490 9.59 -3.93 -0.75
C LYS A 490 10.32 -4.90 -1.66
N LYS A 491 9.94 -6.18 -1.65
CA LYS A 491 10.47 -7.18 -2.59
C LYS A 491 10.08 -6.84 -4.04
N LYS A 492 8.82 -6.47 -4.28
CA LYS A 492 8.36 -6.00 -5.61
C LYS A 492 9.15 -4.78 -6.08
N LEU A 493 9.39 -3.80 -5.21
CA LEU A 493 10.20 -2.62 -5.52
C LEU A 493 11.68 -2.96 -5.75
N SER A 494 12.23 -3.94 -5.03
CA SER A 494 13.59 -4.40 -5.25
C SER A 494 13.75 -5.05 -6.63
N ASP A 495 12.75 -5.79 -7.10
CA ASP A 495 12.77 -6.46 -8.40
C ASP A 495 12.39 -5.50 -9.54
N ASN A 496 11.51 -4.55 -9.26
CA ASN A 496 11.07 -3.50 -10.17
C ASN A 496 10.90 -2.16 -9.42
N PRO A 497 11.90 -1.27 -9.46
CA PRO A 497 11.85 0.02 -8.77
C PRO A 497 10.70 0.95 -9.20
N SER A 498 10.09 0.69 -10.36
CA SER A 498 8.93 1.43 -10.88
C SER A 498 7.59 0.78 -10.52
N TYR A 499 7.58 -0.29 -9.71
CA TYR A 499 6.35 -0.92 -9.26
C TYR A 499 5.51 0.07 -8.44
N THR A 500 4.23 0.16 -8.78
CA THR A 500 3.23 0.98 -8.08
C THR A 500 2.01 0.15 -7.77
N HIS A 501 1.35 0.49 -6.67
CA HIS A 501 0.12 -0.16 -6.22
C HIS A 501 -0.72 0.87 -5.45
N GLU A 502 -2.04 0.90 -5.65
CA GLU A 502 -2.93 1.94 -5.07
C GLU A 502 -2.90 1.96 -3.53
N GLY A 503 -2.76 0.79 -2.90
CA GLY A 503 -2.59 0.67 -1.45
C GLY A 503 -1.18 0.95 -0.91
N MET A 504 -0.23 1.35 -1.75
CA MET A 504 1.19 1.43 -1.42
C MET A 504 1.71 2.88 -1.43
N ALA A 505 2.24 3.32 -0.30
CA ALA A 505 3.00 4.56 -0.16
C ALA A 505 4.46 4.37 -0.65
N PRO A 506 5.18 5.46 -0.99
CA PRO A 506 6.56 5.39 -1.46
C PRO A 506 7.45 4.54 -0.55
N GLY A 507 8.25 3.64 -1.13
CA GLY A 507 9.13 2.74 -0.37
C GLY A 507 8.47 1.44 0.12
N GLY A 508 7.23 1.15 -0.33
CA GLY A 508 6.58 -0.13 -0.12
C GLY A 508 5.73 -0.21 1.15
N TYR A 509 5.34 0.93 1.71
CA TYR A 509 4.59 1.01 2.96
C TYR A 509 3.07 1.00 2.72
N LEU A 510 2.29 0.57 3.70
CA LEU A 510 0.83 0.51 3.61
C LEU A 510 0.20 1.90 3.77
N LEU A 511 -0.35 2.43 2.68
CA LEU A 511 -0.90 3.79 2.61
C LEU A 511 -2.14 3.96 3.49
N ASP A 512 -3.00 2.96 3.53
CA ASP A 512 -4.25 2.96 4.29
C ASP A 512 -4.00 2.98 5.80
N ARG A 513 -3.01 2.23 6.30
CA ARG A 513 -2.63 2.20 7.72
C ARG A 513 -2.02 3.53 8.19
N ILE A 514 -1.11 4.09 7.39
CA ILE A 514 -0.52 5.41 7.65
C ILE A 514 -1.61 6.49 7.60
N GLY A 515 -2.46 6.43 6.57
CA GLY A 515 -3.55 7.37 6.41
C GLY A 515 -4.58 7.30 7.54
N TYR A 516 -4.89 6.11 8.07
CA TYR A 516 -5.83 5.97 9.18
C TYR A 516 -5.29 6.65 10.44
N TYR A 517 -4.02 6.42 10.78
CA TYR A 517 -3.37 7.11 11.90
C TYR A 517 -3.40 8.63 11.74
N ASN A 518 -3.06 9.13 10.54
CA ASN A 518 -2.99 10.57 10.26
C ASN A 518 -4.34 11.27 10.15
N ARG A 519 -5.44 10.53 9.95
CA ARG A 519 -6.79 11.10 9.95
C ARG A 519 -7.45 10.97 11.30
N ASP A 520 -7.28 9.82 11.93
CA ASP A 520 -7.95 9.44 13.17
C ASP A 520 -9.44 9.81 13.13
N PRO A 521 -10.20 9.27 12.16
CA PRO A 521 -11.52 9.79 11.80
C PRO A 521 -12.56 9.69 12.93
N ARG A 522 -12.29 8.85 13.94
CA ARG A 522 -13.13 8.66 15.12
C ARG A 522 -12.54 9.28 16.39
N ASN A 523 -11.40 9.97 16.30
CA ASN A 523 -10.62 10.53 17.42
C ASN A 523 -10.17 9.49 18.45
N THR A 524 -10.23 8.20 18.16
CA THR A 524 -9.95 7.16 19.15
C THR A 524 -8.46 7.10 19.46
N ILE A 525 -7.59 7.25 18.45
CA ILE A 525 -6.13 7.20 18.62
C ILE A 525 -5.67 8.35 19.51
N ARG A 526 -6.06 9.58 19.17
CA ARG A 526 -5.69 10.76 19.96
C ARG A 526 -6.31 10.75 21.36
N ASP A 527 -7.42 10.06 21.55
CA ASP A 527 -8.10 9.89 22.84
C ASP A 527 -7.68 8.59 23.55
N GLY A 528 -6.47 8.11 23.27
CA GLY A 528 -5.80 7.11 24.09
C GLY A 528 -6.11 5.67 23.70
N HIS A 529 -6.45 5.40 22.42
CA HIS A 529 -6.42 4.04 21.90
C HIS A 529 -5.06 3.40 22.18
N GLY A 530 -5.08 2.15 22.63
CA GLY A 530 -3.89 1.41 23.02
C GLY A 530 -3.33 0.56 21.89
N LEU A 531 -2.00 0.43 21.81
CA LEU A 531 -1.36 -0.59 20.96
C LEU A 531 -1.73 -2.00 21.41
N ALA A 532 -1.70 -2.25 22.73
CA ALA A 532 -1.91 -3.58 23.30
C ALA A 532 -3.40 -3.93 23.43
N TYR A 533 -4.30 -2.95 23.43
CA TYR A 533 -5.75 -3.16 23.52
C TYR A 533 -6.34 -3.43 22.14
N TRP A 534 -7.00 -4.57 21.91
CA TRP A 534 -7.67 -4.87 20.62
C TRP A 534 -9.20 -4.61 20.65
N ASP A 535 -9.66 -3.57 19.95
CA ASP A 535 -11.07 -3.16 19.94
C ASP A 535 -11.92 -3.97 18.96
N ARG A 536 -12.39 -5.14 19.42
CA ARG A 536 -13.18 -6.07 18.61
C ARG A 536 -14.54 -5.52 18.17
N ASN A 537 -15.08 -4.53 18.89
CA ASN A 537 -16.46 -4.05 18.70
C ASN A 537 -16.56 -2.55 18.36
N GLY A 538 -15.45 -1.82 18.36
CA GLY A 538 -15.38 -0.39 18.11
C GLY A 538 -14.49 -0.03 16.93
N ASP A 539 -13.35 0.58 17.19
CA ASP A 539 -12.45 1.11 16.17
C ASP A 539 -11.23 0.22 15.89
N VAL A 540 -11.50 -0.99 15.38
CA VAL A 540 -10.44 -1.95 15.01
C VAL A 540 -9.45 -1.40 13.97
N TYR A 541 -9.81 -0.38 13.19
CA TYR A 541 -8.88 0.21 12.23
C TYR A 541 -7.78 1.03 12.91
N ALA A 542 -8.07 1.63 14.08
CA ALA A 542 -7.05 2.25 14.92
C ALA A 542 -6.03 1.21 15.40
N ASN A 543 -6.48 0.00 15.72
CA ASN A 543 -5.60 -1.11 16.07
C ASN A 543 -4.63 -1.47 14.95
N TYR A 544 -5.14 -1.72 13.75
CA TYR A 544 -4.29 -2.01 12.59
C TYR A 544 -3.29 -0.88 12.33
N ALA A 545 -3.71 0.39 12.44
CA ALA A 545 -2.82 1.53 12.24
C ALA A 545 -1.68 1.58 13.29
N LEU A 546 -2.00 1.40 14.57
CA LEU A 546 -1.01 1.42 15.66
C LEU A 546 -0.05 0.23 15.59
N ALA A 547 -0.58 -0.99 15.39
CA ALA A 547 0.23 -2.20 15.25
C ALA A 547 1.16 -2.11 14.04
N TYR A 548 0.66 -1.60 12.90
CA TYR A 548 1.47 -1.38 11.71
C TYR A 548 2.63 -0.42 11.97
N LEU A 549 2.35 0.77 12.50
CA LEU A 549 3.38 1.78 12.78
C LEU A 549 4.42 1.25 13.77
N PHE A 550 3.99 0.53 14.79
CA PHE A 550 4.91 -0.10 15.73
C PHE A 550 5.79 -1.16 15.07
N GLY A 551 5.24 -2.02 14.20
CA GLY A 551 6.02 -2.98 13.42
C GLY A 551 7.05 -2.30 12.51
N GLN A 552 6.68 -1.22 11.83
CA GLN A 552 7.62 -0.43 11.02
C GLN A 552 8.71 0.19 11.88
N TYR A 553 8.38 0.67 13.08
CA TYR A 553 9.35 1.20 14.02
C TYR A 553 10.40 0.15 14.42
N LEU A 554 9.95 -1.06 14.78
CA LEU A 554 10.84 -2.17 15.12
C LEU A 554 11.77 -2.51 13.95
N ALA A 555 11.22 -2.76 12.77
CA ALA A 555 12.00 -3.16 11.60
C ALA A 555 12.97 -2.06 11.13
N GLN A 556 12.61 -0.79 11.28
CA GLN A 556 13.48 0.31 10.85
C GLN A 556 14.67 0.51 11.80
N HIS A 557 14.53 0.24 13.09
CA HIS A 557 15.58 0.53 14.09
C HIS A 557 16.35 -0.70 14.56
N ALA A 558 15.84 -1.90 14.28
CA ALA A 558 16.57 -3.13 14.53
C ALA A 558 17.82 -3.24 13.64
N ASN A 559 18.96 -3.63 14.21
CA ASN A 559 20.21 -3.81 13.47
C ASN A 559 20.16 -4.97 12.45
N ASN A 560 19.18 -5.86 12.57
CA ASN A 560 18.87 -6.95 11.65
C ASN A 560 17.62 -6.66 10.79
N GLY A 561 17.10 -5.42 10.82
CA GLY A 561 15.95 -5.01 10.02
C GLY A 561 14.70 -5.86 10.27
N GLN A 562 14.12 -6.38 9.20
CA GLN A 562 12.95 -7.25 9.23
C GLN A 562 13.19 -8.60 9.93
N GLY A 563 14.46 -9.02 10.08
CA GLY A 563 14.81 -10.24 10.82
C GLY A 563 14.39 -10.23 12.30
N ILE A 564 14.06 -9.06 12.86
CA ILE A 564 13.56 -8.93 14.23
C ILE A 564 12.27 -9.75 14.47
N PHE A 565 11.38 -9.87 13.48
CA PHE A 565 10.11 -10.57 13.67
C PHE A 565 10.32 -12.08 13.88
N LYS A 566 11.21 -12.69 13.10
CA LYS A 566 11.63 -14.07 13.33
C LYS A 566 12.20 -14.27 14.72
N GLU A 567 13.05 -13.35 15.19
CA GLU A 567 13.66 -13.47 16.52
C GLU A 567 12.64 -13.29 17.65
N ILE A 568 11.59 -12.49 17.46
CA ILE A 568 10.46 -12.41 18.39
C ILE A 568 9.78 -13.77 18.50
N LEU A 569 9.45 -14.41 17.37
CA LEU A 569 8.84 -15.74 17.36
C LEU A 569 9.75 -16.80 18.01
N ASP A 570 11.03 -16.79 17.66
CA ASP A 570 12.02 -17.70 18.24
C ASP A 570 12.11 -17.48 19.78
N TYR A 571 12.07 -16.23 20.24
CA TYR A 571 12.03 -15.92 21.67
C TYR A 571 10.76 -16.42 22.34
N MET A 572 9.59 -16.25 21.71
CA MET A 572 8.31 -16.72 22.23
C MET A 572 8.35 -18.22 22.51
N LEU A 573 8.82 -19.00 21.53
CA LEU A 573 8.91 -20.45 21.62
C LEU A 573 9.94 -20.92 22.66
N GLN A 574 11.11 -20.29 22.70
CA GLN A 574 12.17 -20.66 23.63
C GLN A 574 11.80 -20.38 25.09
N ASN A 575 10.98 -19.36 25.34
CA ASN A 575 10.68 -18.88 26.69
C ASN A 575 9.23 -19.10 27.13
N ALA A 576 8.35 -19.60 26.24
CA ALA A 576 6.90 -19.70 26.46
C ALA A 576 6.27 -18.35 26.89
N VAL A 577 6.66 -17.27 26.22
CA VAL A 577 6.18 -15.90 26.47
C VAL A 577 5.63 -15.36 25.17
N PHE A 578 4.31 -15.18 25.07
CA PHE A 578 3.62 -14.84 23.81
C PHE A 578 3.02 -13.42 23.81
N ASP A 579 3.51 -12.52 24.66
CA ASP A 579 2.98 -11.17 24.78
C ASP A 579 4.06 -10.11 24.51
N TYR A 580 3.76 -8.84 24.82
CA TYR A 580 4.68 -7.70 24.70
C TYR A 580 6.07 -7.95 25.32
N ARG A 581 6.20 -8.86 26.29
CA ARG A 581 7.49 -9.22 26.91
C ARG A 581 8.42 -9.90 25.91
N ALA A 582 7.92 -10.70 24.96
CA ALA A 582 8.76 -11.25 23.90
C ALA A 582 9.33 -10.14 23.02
N VAL A 583 8.46 -9.22 22.59
CA VAL A 583 8.81 -8.10 21.74
C VAL A 583 9.91 -7.26 22.37
N VAL A 584 9.71 -6.78 23.61
CA VAL A 584 10.69 -5.93 24.27
C VAL A 584 12.03 -6.64 24.54
N ASN A 585 12.02 -7.93 24.87
CA ASN A 585 13.26 -8.65 25.15
C ASN A 585 14.14 -8.82 23.90
N VAL A 586 13.52 -8.95 22.72
CA VAL A 586 14.25 -8.92 21.44
C VAL A 586 14.63 -7.49 21.07
N SER A 587 13.73 -6.51 21.23
CA SER A 587 14.03 -5.11 20.93
C SER A 587 15.24 -4.58 21.69
N LYS A 588 15.43 -4.95 22.98
CA LYS A 588 16.62 -4.57 23.77
C LYS A 588 17.94 -5.05 23.17
N GLN A 589 17.91 -6.16 22.44
CA GLN A 589 19.09 -6.76 21.83
C GLN A 589 19.38 -6.17 20.45
N ARG A 590 18.34 -5.70 19.76
CA ARG A 590 18.40 -5.29 18.35
C ARG A 590 18.33 -3.80 18.12
N ILE A 591 17.82 -3.03 19.09
CA ILE A 591 17.59 -1.59 18.98
C ILE A 591 18.40 -0.88 20.07
N GLY A 592 19.42 -0.13 19.65
CA GLY A 592 20.25 0.64 20.58
C GLY A 592 19.41 1.70 21.27
N GLY A 593 19.61 1.90 22.57
CA GLY A 593 18.87 2.89 23.36
C GLY A 593 17.55 2.38 23.96
N ILE A 594 17.17 1.12 23.74
CA ILE A 594 15.98 0.50 24.33
C ILE A 594 16.39 -0.44 25.47
N GLY A 595 15.99 -0.12 26.71
CA GLY A 595 16.28 -0.93 27.90
C GLY A 595 15.05 -1.63 28.52
N SER A 596 13.85 -1.16 28.22
CA SER A 596 12.59 -1.59 28.83
C SER A 596 11.38 -1.37 27.91
N TRP A 597 10.21 -1.86 28.32
CA TRP A 597 8.96 -1.65 27.58
C TRP A 597 8.55 -0.18 27.61
N GLU A 598 8.75 0.47 28.76
CA GLU A 598 8.56 1.90 28.92
C GLU A 598 9.48 2.70 27.99
N ASP A 599 10.76 2.32 27.87
CA ASP A 599 11.68 2.96 26.91
C ASP A 599 11.22 2.77 25.47
N LEU A 600 10.79 1.55 25.10
CA LEU A 600 10.33 1.25 23.74
C LEU A 600 9.09 2.07 23.38
N LEU A 601 8.07 2.08 24.23
CA LEU A 601 6.86 2.87 24.04
C LEU A 601 7.16 4.36 24.03
N LYS A 602 8.02 4.85 24.92
CA LYS A 602 8.43 6.26 24.97
C LYS A 602 9.10 6.69 23.67
N ASN A 603 10.10 5.94 23.19
CA ASN A 603 10.82 6.32 21.97
C ASN A 603 9.90 6.21 20.74
N TRP A 604 9.04 5.20 20.68
CA TRP A 604 8.03 5.08 19.61
C TRP A 604 7.01 6.22 19.63
N ALA A 605 6.51 6.62 20.81
CA ALA A 605 5.63 7.77 20.97
C ALA A 605 6.29 9.06 20.47
N ILE A 606 7.56 9.29 20.82
CA ILE A 606 8.32 10.44 20.30
C ILE A 606 8.46 10.35 18.78
N ALA A 607 8.70 9.16 18.23
CA ALA A 607 8.80 8.95 16.79
C ALA A 607 7.51 9.25 16.02
N ASN A 608 6.36 8.94 16.61
CA ASN A 608 5.06 9.25 16.04
C ASN A 608 4.75 10.75 16.05
N ILE A 609 5.29 11.49 17.02
CA ILE A 609 5.03 12.92 17.20
C ILE A 609 6.03 13.77 16.41
N LEU A 610 7.32 13.43 16.46
CA LEU A 610 8.38 14.23 15.80
C LEU A 610 8.64 13.77 14.37
N ASN A 611 8.44 12.49 14.06
CA ASN A 611 8.70 11.89 12.74
C ASN A 611 10.05 12.33 12.15
N GLN A 612 11.11 12.35 12.98
CA GLN A 612 12.42 12.84 12.58
C GLN A 612 13.00 12.06 11.38
N PRO A 613 13.79 12.71 10.52
CA PRO A 613 14.36 12.09 9.32
C PRO A 613 15.40 11.00 9.62
N SER A 614 15.88 10.90 10.87
CA SER A 614 16.90 9.94 11.27
C SER A 614 16.82 9.66 12.77
N GLY A 615 17.44 8.55 13.19
CA GLY A 615 17.49 8.12 14.59
C GLY A 615 16.15 7.65 15.16
N LEU A 616 16.12 7.32 16.45
CA LEU A 616 15.00 6.64 17.12
C LEU A 616 13.71 7.46 17.21
N PHE A 617 13.75 8.76 16.92
CA PHE A 617 12.61 9.67 17.02
C PHE A 617 11.91 9.89 15.68
N GLY A 618 11.99 8.91 14.78
CA GLY A 618 11.22 8.89 13.55
C GLY A 618 11.36 7.60 12.77
N TYR A 619 10.99 7.65 11.49
CA TYR A 619 10.89 6.48 10.61
C TYR A 619 11.89 6.53 9.45
N LYS A 620 12.99 7.26 9.61
CA LYS A 620 14.05 7.40 8.59
C LYS A 620 13.50 7.89 7.23
N ASN A 621 12.58 8.87 7.26
CA ASN A 621 11.86 9.38 6.08
C ASN A 621 11.05 8.33 5.31
N ALA A 622 10.64 7.23 5.94
CA ALA A 622 9.78 6.24 5.30
C ALA A 622 8.43 6.82 4.86
N PHE A 623 7.82 7.63 5.73
CA PHE A 623 6.53 8.28 5.52
C PHE A 623 6.34 9.40 6.54
N THR A 624 5.40 10.30 6.25
CA THR A 624 5.04 11.44 7.10
C THR A 624 3.90 11.08 8.04
N LEU A 625 4.04 11.46 9.32
CA LEU A 625 2.96 11.35 10.31
C LEU A 625 2.45 12.72 10.74
N THR A 626 1.16 12.79 11.04
CA THR A 626 0.48 14.00 11.51
C THR A 626 0.18 13.87 13.00
N PRO A 627 0.75 14.74 13.85
CA PRO A 627 0.43 14.72 15.26
C PRO A 627 -0.97 15.28 15.56
N HIS A 628 -1.76 14.59 16.39
CA HIS A 628 -3.02 15.06 16.94
C HIS A 628 -3.02 15.06 18.48
N GLY A 629 -3.38 16.19 19.09
CA GLY A 629 -3.65 16.23 20.53
C GLY A 629 -5.04 15.69 20.87
N PRO A 630 -5.28 15.27 22.12
CA PRO A 630 -6.55 14.69 22.55
C PRO A 630 -7.69 15.70 22.49
N THR A 631 -8.93 15.22 22.34
CA THR A 631 -10.14 16.06 22.32
C THR A 631 -10.48 16.64 23.69
N ALA A 632 -9.98 16.01 24.75
CA ALA A 632 -10.12 16.46 26.14
C ALA A 632 -8.76 16.51 26.85
N SER A 633 -8.65 17.35 27.88
CA SER A 633 -7.46 17.41 28.73
C SER A 633 -7.33 16.22 29.68
N LEU A 634 -8.42 15.51 29.98
CA LEU A 634 -8.41 14.25 30.74
C LEU A 634 -8.85 13.13 29.81
N VAL A 635 -8.02 12.10 29.69
CA VAL A 635 -8.24 10.96 28.81
C VAL A 635 -8.20 9.67 29.63
N ASN A 636 -9.10 8.72 29.33
CA ASN A 636 -9.01 7.35 29.86
C ASN A 636 -8.29 6.49 28.83
N MET A 637 -7.01 6.23 29.09
CA MET A 637 -6.11 5.62 28.13
C MET A 637 -6.13 4.10 28.25
N HIS A 638 -6.31 3.41 27.14
CA HIS A 638 -6.15 1.96 27.06
C HIS A 638 -4.68 1.53 27.23
N ASN A 639 -4.46 0.24 27.43
CA ASN A 639 -3.13 -0.36 27.59
C ASN A 639 -2.22 -0.01 26.41
N SER A 640 -1.03 0.52 26.68
CA SER A 640 -0.10 1.02 25.66
C SER A 640 -0.64 2.18 24.81
N GLY A 641 -1.62 2.92 25.35
CA GLY A 641 -2.11 4.17 24.76
C GLY A 641 -1.16 5.34 24.97
N ILE A 642 -1.22 6.31 24.07
CA ILE A 642 -0.34 7.48 24.04
C ILE A 642 -1.22 8.72 23.84
N VAL A 643 -1.01 9.75 24.67
CA VAL A 643 -1.64 11.07 24.49
C VAL A 643 -0.63 12.16 24.78
N TYR A 644 -0.76 13.32 24.14
CA TYR A 644 0.21 14.39 24.30
C TYR A 644 -0.40 15.77 24.09
N ARG A 645 0.17 16.76 24.77
CA ARG A 645 -0.19 18.17 24.66
C ARG A 645 1.07 19.03 24.61
N LYS A 646 1.00 20.13 23.86
CA LYS A 646 2.07 21.13 23.80
C LYS A 646 2.02 21.97 25.07
N ILE A 647 3.16 22.15 25.73
CA ILE A 647 3.32 22.91 26.97
C ILE A 647 4.33 24.04 26.79
N ASP A 648 4.14 25.12 27.54
CA ASP A 648 5.00 26.31 27.44
C ASP A 648 6.35 26.12 28.16
N SER A 649 6.37 25.38 29.28
CA SER A 649 7.59 25.09 30.04
C SER A 649 7.39 23.97 31.07
N GLY A 650 8.50 23.40 31.55
CA GLY A 650 8.53 22.39 32.59
C GLY A 650 8.27 20.97 32.07
N CYS A 651 8.13 20.02 33.00
CA CYS A 651 7.65 18.67 32.69
C CYS A 651 6.75 18.16 33.83
N PRO A 652 5.49 18.62 33.89
CA PRO A 652 4.61 18.32 35.01
C PRO A 652 4.15 16.87 34.99
N SER A 653 3.88 16.31 36.17
CA SER A 653 3.16 15.05 36.34
C SER A 653 1.78 15.35 36.93
N PRO A 654 0.72 15.40 36.11
CA PRO A 654 -0.65 15.66 36.55
C PRO A 654 -1.09 14.73 37.69
N ALA A 655 -1.80 15.31 38.67
CA ALA A 655 -2.48 14.53 39.69
C ALA A 655 -3.67 13.75 39.10
N GLY A 656 -4.08 12.67 39.77
CA GLY A 656 -5.21 11.83 39.35
C GLY A 656 -4.87 10.82 38.26
N ALA A 657 -3.59 10.67 37.90
CA ALA A 657 -3.12 9.67 36.96
C ALA A 657 -3.26 8.24 37.50
N GLY A 658 -3.54 7.28 36.62
CA GLY A 658 -3.48 5.86 36.95
C GLY A 658 -2.06 5.36 37.25
N ALA A 659 -1.95 4.19 37.87
CA ALA A 659 -0.68 3.63 38.36
C ALA A 659 0.31 3.28 37.24
N ASP A 660 -0.17 2.97 36.04
CA ASP A 660 0.63 2.63 34.86
C ASP A 660 0.84 3.83 33.92
N ILE A 661 0.38 5.03 34.30
CA ILE A 661 0.65 6.23 33.51
C ILE A 661 2.07 6.73 33.82
N ARG A 662 2.84 7.00 32.76
CA ARG A 662 4.16 7.63 32.82
C ARG A 662 4.15 8.90 31.99
N TYR A 663 4.82 9.91 32.49
CA TYR A 663 4.97 11.19 31.82
C TYR A 663 6.41 11.40 31.41
N PHE A 664 6.60 11.95 30.23
CA PHE A 664 7.88 12.48 29.79
C PHE A 664 7.66 13.69 28.91
N CYS A 665 8.71 14.49 28.78
CA CYS A 665 8.69 15.65 27.93
C CYS A 665 9.86 15.63 26.98
N PHE A 666 9.61 16.19 25.79
CA PHE A 666 10.61 16.34 24.76
C PHE A 666 10.31 17.58 23.92
N ASN A 667 11.29 18.03 23.15
CA ASN A 667 11.17 19.10 22.18
C ASN A 667 11.65 18.64 20.80
N ALA A 668 11.34 19.38 19.73
CA ALA A 668 11.77 18.99 18.38
C ALA A 668 13.29 18.99 18.16
N GLN A 669 14.06 19.66 19.01
CA GLN A 669 15.52 19.69 18.95
C GLN A 669 16.15 18.52 19.71
N ASP A 670 15.36 17.72 20.42
CA ASP A 670 15.88 16.57 21.15
C ASP A 670 16.46 15.57 20.16
N THR A 671 17.68 15.15 20.49
CA THR A 671 18.40 14.17 19.70
C THR A 671 18.16 12.78 20.29
N PRO A 672 17.97 11.75 19.44
CA PRO A 672 17.76 10.40 19.92
C PRO A 672 18.98 9.92 20.72
N PRO A 673 18.79 9.08 21.75
CA PRO A 673 19.89 8.54 22.54
C PRO A 673 20.92 7.86 21.63
N THR A 674 22.16 8.36 21.64
CA THR A 674 23.29 7.77 20.91
C THR A 674 23.93 6.69 21.77
N THR A 675 23.32 5.52 21.78
CA THR A 675 23.99 4.30 22.26
C THR A 675 24.23 3.39 21.08
N THR A 676 25.49 3.30 20.67
CA THR A 676 25.96 2.19 19.85
C THR A 676 25.62 0.89 20.58
N ILE A 677 24.83 0.01 19.95
CA ILE A 677 24.85 -1.40 20.33
C ILE A 677 26.29 -1.81 20.15
N SER A 678 27.02 -2.02 21.25
CA SER A 678 28.33 -2.63 21.17
C SER A 678 28.10 -3.93 20.41
N SER A 679 28.71 -4.08 19.23
CA SER A 679 28.86 -5.39 18.61
C SER A 679 29.37 -6.26 19.74
N ALA A 680 28.57 -7.24 20.18
CA ALA A 680 28.95 -8.10 21.28
C ALA A 680 30.19 -8.87 20.82
N THR A 681 31.36 -8.27 21.02
CA THR A 681 32.64 -8.95 21.00
C THR A 681 32.58 -9.76 22.28
N THR A 682 32.38 -11.05 22.11
CA THR A 682 32.32 -12.04 23.18
C THR A 682 33.63 -11.96 23.96
N THR A 683 33.69 -11.11 24.98
CA THR A 683 34.78 -11.07 25.94
C THR A 683 34.38 -12.04 27.04
N THR A 684 34.72 -13.30 26.80
CA THR A 684 34.70 -14.38 27.78
C THR A 684 35.66 -14.03 28.91
N SER A 685 35.12 -13.50 30.02
CA SER A 685 35.79 -13.68 31.31
C SER A 685 35.56 -15.13 31.74
N THR A 686 36.67 -15.81 31.97
CA THR A 686 36.76 -17.24 32.29
C THR A 686 36.02 -17.56 33.59
N GLY A 687 34.80 -18.06 33.45
CA GLY A 687 34.06 -18.83 34.45
C GLY A 687 33.43 -20.02 33.74
N THR A 688 33.87 -21.21 34.10
CA THR A 688 33.68 -22.50 33.40
C THR A 688 32.22 -22.77 33.00
N ILE A 689 31.92 -22.55 31.72
CA ILE A 689 30.76 -23.13 31.03
C ILE A 689 31.32 -23.90 29.84
N SER A 690 30.96 -25.19 29.76
CA SER A 690 31.39 -26.11 28.72
C SER A 690 30.89 -25.65 27.34
N SER A 691 31.74 -24.96 26.60
CA SER A 691 31.56 -24.62 25.20
C SER A 691 31.83 -25.84 24.32
N THR A 692 30.92 -26.15 23.39
CA THR A 692 31.29 -26.90 22.18
C THR A 692 30.75 -26.18 20.95
N THR A 693 31.70 -25.55 20.24
CA THR A 693 31.82 -25.34 18.78
C THR A 693 30.74 -24.58 18.00
N THR A 694 31.10 -23.35 17.61
CA THR A 694 30.88 -22.78 16.27
C THR A 694 31.25 -23.79 15.17
N ILE A 695 30.38 -23.96 14.16
CA ILE A 695 30.67 -24.74 12.95
C ILE A 695 30.75 -23.79 11.76
N GLU A 696 31.93 -23.77 11.14
CA GLU A 696 32.24 -23.25 9.81
C GLU A 696 31.85 -24.34 8.79
N TYR A 697 31.22 -24.00 7.66
CA TYR A 697 30.77 -24.97 6.66
C TYR A 697 31.92 -25.31 5.68
N ASP A 698 32.47 -26.52 5.77
CA ASP A 698 33.51 -27.00 4.85
C ASP A 698 32.91 -27.86 3.72
N CYS A 699 33.05 -27.40 2.47
CA CYS A 699 32.78 -28.21 1.28
C CYS A 699 33.84 -29.31 1.09
N PRO A 700 33.48 -30.51 0.59
CA PRO A 700 34.43 -31.60 0.44
C PRO A 700 35.52 -31.30 -0.60
N PRO A 701 36.73 -31.88 -0.48
CA PRO A 701 37.89 -31.54 -1.32
C PRO A 701 37.67 -31.74 -2.83
N GLU A 702 36.77 -32.65 -3.21
CA GLU A 702 36.43 -32.93 -4.62
C GLU A 702 35.50 -31.85 -5.24
N ARG A 703 34.84 -31.05 -4.41
CA ARG A 703 33.89 -29.99 -4.80
C ARG A 703 34.01 -28.79 -3.86
N PRO A 704 35.12 -28.04 -3.91
CA PRO A 704 35.50 -27.09 -2.86
C PRO A 704 34.76 -25.74 -2.93
N VAL A 705 33.84 -25.54 -3.86
CA VAL A 705 33.15 -24.26 -4.05
C VAL A 705 31.78 -24.30 -3.37
N ASP A 706 31.60 -23.49 -2.31
CA ASP A 706 30.34 -23.29 -1.60
C ASP A 706 29.39 -22.39 -2.39
N CYS A 707 28.14 -22.84 -2.54
CA CYS A 707 27.09 -22.14 -3.28
C CYS A 707 26.12 -21.35 -2.38
N PHE A 708 26.36 -21.29 -1.06
CA PHE A 708 25.58 -20.54 -0.07
C PHE A 708 24.09 -20.91 0.00
N ASN A 709 23.73 -22.11 -0.48
CA ASN A 709 22.38 -22.67 -0.47
C ASN A 709 22.36 -24.15 -0.05
N GLY A 710 23.43 -24.61 0.62
CA GLY A 710 23.57 -25.98 1.12
C GLY A 710 24.11 -27.01 0.11
N PHE A 711 24.71 -26.56 -1.00
CA PHE A 711 25.32 -27.42 -2.02
C PHE A 711 26.78 -27.01 -2.33
N CYS A 712 27.59 -27.98 -2.76
CA CYS A 712 29.00 -27.78 -3.13
C CYS A 712 29.28 -28.25 -4.57
N CYS A 713 30.12 -27.53 -5.32
CA CYS A 713 30.42 -27.79 -6.75
C CYS A 713 31.95 -27.86 -7.07
N PRO A 714 32.36 -28.54 -8.17
CA PRO A 714 33.76 -28.61 -8.58
C PRO A 714 34.34 -27.25 -9.00
N THR A 715 35.64 -27.07 -8.82
CA THR A 715 36.36 -25.78 -9.02
C THR A 715 36.25 -25.20 -10.43
N ASN A 716 35.87 -26.00 -11.43
CA ASN A 716 35.78 -25.58 -12.83
C ASN A 716 34.38 -25.07 -13.25
N LYS A 717 33.42 -24.92 -12.31
CA LYS A 717 32.04 -24.49 -12.59
C LYS A 717 31.52 -23.55 -11.47
N PRO A 718 31.56 -22.22 -11.65
CA PRO A 718 31.17 -21.26 -10.60
C PRO A 718 29.65 -21.07 -10.43
N ILE A 719 28.80 -21.76 -11.20
CA ILE A 719 27.32 -21.70 -11.10
C ILE A 719 26.75 -23.11 -11.37
N CYS A 720 25.98 -23.67 -10.43
CA CYS A 720 25.52 -25.07 -10.49
C CYS A 720 24.21 -25.24 -11.27
N GLY A 721 24.24 -26.01 -12.38
CA GLY A 721 23.06 -26.40 -13.17
C GLY A 721 22.40 -27.70 -12.67
N THR A 722 21.19 -27.97 -13.16
CA THR A 722 20.22 -28.99 -12.69
C THR A 722 20.63 -30.47 -12.79
N GLY A 723 21.82 -30.82 -13.29
CA GLY A 723 22.18 -32.22 -13.59
C GLY A 723 23.36 -32.83 -12.80
N GLU A 724 24.07 -32.05 -11.97
CA GLU A 724 25.36 -32.46 -11.40
C GLU A 724 25.43 -32.13 -9.90
N LYS A 725 24.32 -32.23 -9.16
CA LYS A 725 24.27 -31.94 -7.71
C LYS A 725 24.63 -33.19 -6.90
N ILE A 726 25.49 -33.06 -5.88
CA ILE A 726 25.60 -34.04 -4.79
C ILE A 726 25.51 -33.27 -3.46
N GLY A 727 24.55 -33.67 -2.62
CA GLY A 727 24.23 -33.16 -1.27
C GLY A 727 22.77 -33.52 -0.98
N GLN A 728 22.43 -34.35 0.02
CA GLN A 728 22.16 -33.83 1.37
C GLN A 728 22.16 -34.90 2.50
N CYS A 729 22.83 -36.06 2.37
CA CYS A 729 22.82 -37.03 3.48
C CYS A 729 24.17 -37.71 3.69
N PHE A 730 25.24 -37.01 4.10
CA PHE A 730 26.34 -37.69 4.82
C PHE A 730 27.02 -36.78 5.84
N ARG A 731 26.82 -37.17 7.11
CA ARG A 731 27.56 -36.79 8.33
C ARG A 731 27.24 -35.41 8.94
N TRP A 732 26.32 -35.48 9.92
CA TRP A 732 25.99 -34.52 10.98
C TRP A 732 24.94 -33.43 10.65
N ARG A 733 23.66 -33.82 10.83
CA ARG A 733 22.35 -33.10 10.71
C ARG A 733 21.87 -32.83 9.27
N MET A 734 20.59 -32.96 8.85
CA MET A 734 19.32 -33.58 9.30
C MET A 734 18.53 -33.86 7.99
N CYS A 735 18.10 -35.10 7.70
CA CYS A 735 17.27 -35.39 6.50
C CYS A 735 15.77 -35.33 6.89
N ALA A 736 14.85 -35.01 5.97
CA ALA A 736 13.42 -34.71 6.21
C ALA A 736 12.66 -35.72 7.11
N ALA A 737 13.01 -37.00 7.08
CA ALA A 737 12.46 -38.02 7.98
C ALA A 737 12.78 -37.76 9.47
N SER A 738 13.89 -37.09 9.77
CA SER A 738 14.31 -36.75 11.14
C SER A 738 13.48 -35.60 11.72
N LEU A 739 12.91 -34.75 10.86
CA LEU A 739 11.98 -33.68 11.24
C LEU A 739 10.56 -34.23 11.52
N MET A 740 10.19 -35.34 10.87
CA MET A 740 8.87 -35.97 11.06
C MET A 740 8.81 -36.95 12.25
N PHE A 741 9.87 -37.70 12.52
CA PHE A 741 9.80 -38.85 13.46
C PHE A 741 10.79 -38.76 14.64
N GLY A 742 11.66 -37.75 14.69
CA GLY A 742 12.75 -37.67 15.66
C GLY A 742 14.00 -38.48 15.24
N ASN A 743 15.16 -38.08 15.75
CA ASN A 743 16.46 -38.59 15.28
C ASN A 743 16.74 -40.07 15.62
N ASP A 744 16.12 -40.59 16.69
CA ASP A 744 16.38 -41.94 17.21
C ASP A 744 15.27 -42.96 16.89
N ALA A 745 14.22 -42.52 16.18
CA ALA A 745 13.11 -43.37 15.78
C ALA A 745 13.53 -44.47 14.78
N TYR A 746 12.82 -45.60 14.82
CA TYR A 746 13.11 -46.78 14.01
C TYR A 746 12.93 -46.51 12.51
N GLU A 747 11.94 -45.69 12.16
CA GLU A 747 11.62 -45.16 10.83
C GLU A 747 12.82 -44.40 10.23
N THR A 748 13.46 -43.57 11.03
CA THR A 748 14.64 -42.78 10.66
C THR A 748 15.88 -43.66 10.47
N LYS A 749 15.93 -44.87 11.05
CA LYS A 749 17.01 -45.85 10.85
C LYS A 749 16.81 -46.74 9.62
N LEU A 750 15.59 -46.86 9.12
CA LEU A 750 15.23 -47.67 7.95
C LEU A 750 15.35 -46.90 6.63
N LEU A 751 15.30 -45.56 6.70
CA LEU A 751 15.40 -44.62 5.57
C LEU A 751 16.79 -43.98 5.42
N ARG A 752 17.71 -44.28 6.35
CA ARG A 752 19.16 -44.08 6.20
C ARG A 752 19.75 -45.35 5.61
#